data_AF-A0AB34AAV3-F1
#
_entry.id   AF-A0AB34AAV3-F1
#
_cell.length_a   1.000
_cell.length_b   1.000
_cell.length_c   1.000
_cell.angle_alpha   90.00
_cell.angle_beta   90.00
_cell.angle_gamma   90.00
#
_symmetry.space_group_name_H-M   'P 1'
#
loop_
_entity.id
_entity.type
_entity.pdbx_description
1 polymer ?
#
loop_
_entity_poly.entity_id
_entity_poly.type
_entity_poly.pdbx_seq_one_letter_code
_entity_poly.pdbx_strand_id
1 'polypeptide(L)'
;MELEDVHTILIIGPTSSDKNVDLSTVLYDTVSILHQLGYKVSIIVEDPTSLLSSGSFYDKTIVEKVSGDNVLKYVQKHHPDAILPTVGDRNALGIISSLNGKIGVTKVLGPNFAASLATFKREMFIKRLTKANLPVIKFISSDDEKEIYSFIRSIGFPIVARRRYSNRHSSGWTNINNLFELDNFMAMEDISDTKIEIERSIRGFSEYSFTILRDRFDNSSLVGTIEDIEPIGIHHLDSNLISPAISLNDSKLQRLRNFSIKLARAFNIIGICTVHFAYNHVTNESYITEFIPRLSEETKFLEYATSYPVATAVAELCLGYRLDKLQLDAGSPFNGATEPFVDHITSRFPQWKTPGQKYLGPSKTSDSSIIVNGFSLEEVLNKGALNDKFNNNFDRYNELRKLDDDELFEKIIHPTNWMLDVLLEALRRKFEKPVLSEITGINLPYLTALQNIIDNSLIIREGEVDGKNVERMVEMGVKGVGHSKLLLDSSDIVTKTVVKNKQSVSVANNEFMNHNYFVTSGISNELKLSDCKKIIVRTPIITSKTDVMIRQFVLFQLSKSIDQNGLEPIIIGREPWNAPLVMRRKVIEIDDPHMEIKGLGLIDNDSILNIIDLSKNLVDTDDKRVFQFSSQKVKDIELEGNTLVRVMVVSDGKNYLAPAVIYRAKRDDHLYEISSINNFMTPEDRADIAELINQELEENDHVDIYSFEIIKNHDHWLVTKKYRGMTSDIIRHELASSVHVIDTLVKLLLGNKIDDNLSLEKIFDNFDEKYLLTIDSKRYKLLDKDEIQAKLNELRKSEK
;
A
#
# COMPACT_ATOMS: atom_id res chain seq x y z
N MET A 1 2.56 5.20 -33.86
CA MET A 1 1.25 5.78 -33.51
C MET A 1 1.49 7.24 -33.21
N GLU A 2 1.14 8.15 -34.10
CA GLU A 2 1.17 9.58 -33.78
C GLU A 2 0.08 9.86 -32.73
N LEU A 3 0.46 10.56 -31.66
CA LEU A 3 -0.40 10.87 -30.51
C LEU A 3 -0.88 12.32 -30.55
N GLU A 4 -0.69 12.99 -31.69
CA GLU A 4 -1.11 14.36 -31.95
C GLU A 4 -2.63 14.53 -31.84
N ASP A 5 -3.42 13.45 -32.01
CA ASP A 5 -4.89 13.46 -31.90
C ASP A 5 -5.45 13.06 -30.53
N VAL A 6 -4.62 12.86 -29.49
CA VAL A 6 -5.14 12.49 -28.16
C VAL A 6 -5.28 13.74 -27.32
N HIS A 7 -6.50 14.10 -26.95
CA HIS A 7 -6.78 15.22 -26.04
C HIS A 7 -7.60 14.79 -24.82
N THR A 8 -8.43 13.75 -24.97
CA THR A 8 -9.31 13.22 -23.94
C THR A 8 -8.97 11.77 -23.61
N ILE A 9 -8.79 11.47 -22.32
CA ILE A 9 -8.38 10.14 -21.84
C ILE A 9 -9.37 9.64 -20.79
N LEU A 10 -9.92 8.44 -21.01
CA LEU A 10 -10.65 7.69 -20.00
C LEU A 10 -9.69 6.75 -19.26
N ILE A 11 -9.52 6.94 -17.96
CA ILE A 11 -8.76 6.05 -17.09
C ILE A 11 -9.69 5.03 -16.45
N ILE A 12 -9.35 3.75 -16.55
CA ILE A 12 -10.01 2.68 -15.80
C ILE A 12 -9.27 2.51 -14.47
N GLY A 13 -9.87 2.98 -13.38
CA GLY A 13 -9.30 2.82 -12.04
C GLY A 13 -9.52 1.43 -11.45
N PRO A 14 -9.02 1.17 -10.23
CA PRO A 14 -9.22 -0.11 -9.55
C PRO A 14 -10.70 -0.35 -9.23
N THR A 15 -11.13 -1.62 -9.33
CA THR A 15 -12.52 -2.03 -9.03
C THR A 15 -12.83 -2.00 -7.53
N SER A 16 -11.82 -2.25 -6.69
CA SER A 16 -11.93 -2.12 -5.24
C SER A 16 -10.76 -1.29 -4.72
N SER A 17 -10.93 0.02 -4.74
CA SER A 17 -9.91 0.97 -4.29
C SER A 17 -9.56 0.78 -2.81
N ASP A 18 -10.56 0.48 -1.97
CA ASP A 18 -10.42 0.17 -0.54
C ASP A 18 -9.46 -0.99 -0.22
N LYS A 19 -9.27 -1.90 -1.18
CA LYS A 19 -8.41 -3.07 -1.01
C LYS A 19 -7.01 -2.89 -1.59
N ASN A 20 -6.76 -1.81 -2.33
CA ASN A 20 -5.57 -1.60 -3.16
C ASN A 20 -5.02 -0.17 -2.99
N VAL A 21 -4.60 0.17 -1.77
CA VAL A 21 -4.13 1.52 -1.41
C VAL A 21 -2.98 2.02 -2.30
N ASP A 22 -2.08 1.12 -2.69
CA ASP A 22 -0.94 1.45 -3.55
C ASP A 22 -1.39 1.89 -4.95
N LEU A 23 -2.43 1.25 -5.51
CA LEU A 23 -2.99 1.63 -6.81
C LEU A 23 -3.69 2.99 -6.76
N SER A 24 -4.23 3.37 -5.60
CA SER A 24 -4.86 4.68 -5.39
C SER A 24 -3.84 5.83 -5.49
N THR A 25 -2.65 5.64 -4.92
CA THR A 25 -1.55 6.61 -5.05
C THR A 25 -1.05 6.67 -6.50
N VAL A 26 -0.84 5.51 -7.13
CA VAL A 26 -0.43 5.42 -8.52
C VAL A 26 -1.42 6.12 -9.47
N LEU A 27 -2.72 5.96 -9.21
CA LEU A 27 -3.78 6.62 -9.96
C LEU A 27 -3.71 8.15 -9.78
N TYR A 28 -3.47 8.63 -8.55
CA TYR A 28 -3.25 10.06 -8.30
C TYR A 28 -2.07 10.60 -9.12
N ASP A 29 -0.90 9.95 -9.05
CA ASP A 29 0.31 10.38 -9.76
C ASP A 29 0.10 10.41 -11.28
N THR A 30 -0.58 9.38 -11.80
CA THR A 30 -0.94 9.27 -13.22
C THR A 30 -1.88 10.39 -13.66
N VAL A 31 -2.93 10.65 -12.90
CA VAL A 31 -3.89 11.72 -13.22
C VAL A 31 -3.21 13.08 -13.12
N SER A 32 -2.35 13.28 -12.12
CA SER A 32 -1.63 14.53 -11.90
C SER A 32 -0.73 14.88 -13.08
N ILE A 33 0.10 13.93 -13.55
CA ILE A 33 0.98 14.19 -14.70
C ILE A 33 0.18 14.39 -15.99
N LEU A 34 -0.87 13.61 -16.24
CA LEU A 34 -1.70 13.77 -17.44
C LEU A 34 -2.34 15.17 -17.49
N HIS A 35 -2.82 15.66 -16.35
CA HIS A 35 -3.38 17.00 -16.26
C HIS A 35 -2.31 18.09 -16.45
N GLN A 36 -1.13 17.94 -15.84
CA GLN A 36 -0.01 18.87 -16.04
C GLN A 36 0.45 18.95 -17.51
N LEU A 37 0.38 17.82 -18.24
CA LEU A 37 0.67 17.75 -19.68
C LEU A 37 -0.48 18.29 -20.55
N GLY A 38 -1.60 18.73 -19.96
CA GLY A 38 -2.71 19.40 -20.65
C GLY A 38 -3.79 18.47 -21.21
N TYR A 39 -3.82 17.19 -20.81
CA TYR A 39 -4.87 16.26 -21.23
C TYR A 39 -6.14 16.44 -20.40
N LYS A 40 -7.30 16.28 -21.04
CA LYS A 40 -8.58 16.17 -20.36
C LYS A 40 -8.79 14.75 -19.87
N VAL A 41 -8.94 14.57 -18.56
CA VAL A 41 -8.96 13.26 -17.91
C VAL A 41 -10.33 12.97 -17.32
N SER A 42 -10.89 11.84 -17.73
CA SER A 42 -12.05 11.22 -17.08
C SER A 42 -11.65 9.92 -16.40
N ILE A 43 -12.17 9.66 -15.21
CA ILE A 43 -11.81 8.47 -14.42
C ILE A 43 -13.08 7.67 -14.12
N ILE A 44 -13.11 6.39 -14.49
CA ILE A 44 -14.17 5.47 -14.04
C ILE A 44 -13.66 4.60 -12.91
N VAL A 45 -14.36 4.64 -11.78
CA VAL A 45 -14.02 3.95 -10.52
C VAL A 45 -15.32 3.56 -9.80
N GLU A 46 -15.29 2.44 -9.07
CA GLU A 46 -16.43 2.08 -8.22
C GLU A 46 -16.44 2.92 -6.94
N ASP A 47 -15.24 3.24 -6.45
CA ASP A 47 -14.96 3.97 -5.22
C ASP A 47 -13.79 4.95 -5.48
N PRO A 48 -14.02 6.21 -5.87
CA PRO A 48 -12.97 7.23 -5.83
C PRO A 48 -12.38 7.40 -4.43
N THR A 49 -11.09 7.13 -4.31
CA THR A 49 -10.38 7.24 -3.05
C THR A 49 -10.36 8.66 -2.48
N SER A 50 -10.07 8.72 -1.19
CA SER A 50 -9.72 9.92 -0.44
C SER A 50 -8.77 10.85 -1.19
N LEU A 51 -7.71 10.29 -1.78
CA LEU A 51 -6.72 11.05 -2.54
C LEU A 51 -7.29 11.65 -3.82
N LEU A 52 -8.14 10.91 -4.56
CA LEU A 52 -8.80 11.45 -5.75
C LEU A 52 -9.78 12.55 -5.38
N SER A 53 -10.55 12.36 -4.32
CA SER A 53 -11.54 13.34 -3.86
C SER A 53 -10.90 14.67 -3.40
N SER A 54 -9.62 14.65 -3.06
CA SER A 54 -8.87 15.83 -2.63
C SER A 54 -8.30 16.71 -3.75
N GLY A 55 -8.38 16.24 -5.01
CA GLY A 55 -7.74 16.87 -6.16
C GLY A 55 -8.71 17.66 -7.03
N SER A 56 -8.29 18.84 -7.50
CA SER A 56 -8.99 19.64 -8.52
C SER A 56 -8.40 19.48 -9.94
N PHE A 57 -7.58 18.46 -10.17
CA PHE A 57 -6.74 18.31 -11.36
C PHE A 57 -7.25 17.23 -12.34
N TYR A 58 -8.56 16.99 -12.40
CA TYR A 58 -9.18 16.14 -13.43
C TYR A 58 -10.56 16.69 -13.80
N ASP A 59 -11.01 16.41 -15.03
CA ASP A 59 -12.25 17.00 -15.56
C ASP A 59 -13.50 16.28 -15.04
N LYS A 60 -13.47 14.95 -14.91
CA LYS A 60 -14.66 14.18 -14.55
C LYS A 60 -14.36 12.85 -13.84
N THR A 61 -15.01 12.63 -12.70
CA THR A 61 -15.08 11.30 -12.06
C THR A 61 -16.42 10.65 -12.36
N ILE A 62 -16.40 9.40 -12.80
CA ILE A 62 -17.56 8.55 -13.03
C ILE A 62 -17.56 7.47 -11.94
N VAL A 63 -18.47 7.63 -10.98
CA VAL A 63 -18.67 6.68 -9.88
C VAL A 63 -19.71 5.65 -10.30
N GLU A 64 -19.25 4.58 -10.95
CA GLU A 64 -20.07 3.49 -11.45
C GLU A 64 -19.33 2.16 -11.28
N LYS A 65 -20.07 1.04 -11.33
CA LYS A 65 -19.46 -0.29 -11.39
C LYS A 65 -18.45 -0.34 -12.56
N VAL A 66 -17.20 -0.70 -12.29
CA VAL A 66 -16.14 -0.75 -13.29
C VAL A 66 -16.30 -2.06 -14.06
N SER A 67 -17.13 -2.00 -15.10
CA SER A 67 -17.53 -3.14 -15.93
C SER A 67 -17.33 -2.84 -17.41
N GLY A 68 -17.20 -3.88 -18.23
CA GLY A 68 -17.09 -3.73 -19.68
C GLY A 68 -18.28 -2.97 -20.28
N ASP A 69 -19.50 -3.23 -19.79
CA ASP A 69 -20.71 -2.58 -20.29
C ASP A 69 -20.74 -1.08 -19.95
N ASN A 70 -20.36 -0.70 -18.73
CA ASN A 70 -20.33 0.71 -18.32
C ASN A 70 -19.22 1.48 -19.03
N VAL A 71 -18.03 0.88 -19.18
CA VAL A 71 -16.94 1.47 -19.97
C VAL A 71 -17.37 1.64 -21.43
N LEU A 72 -18.01 0.63 -22.04
CA LEU A 72 -18.49 0.72 -23.41
C LEU A 72 -19.55 1.81 -23.57
N LYS A 73 -20.52 1.89 -22.65
CA LYS A 73 -21.56 2.92 -22.64
C LYS A 73 -20.96 4.32 -22.55
N TYR A 74 -19.95 4.51 -21.70
CA TYR A 74 -19.23 5.78 -21.62
C TYR A 74 -18.54 6.11 -22.95
N VAL A 75 -17.80 5.15 -23.51
CA VAL A 75 -17.08 5.33 -24.79
C VAL A 75 -18.04 5.69 -25.93
N GLN A 76 -19.20 5.04 -26.01
CA GLN A 76 -20.22 5.32 -27.02
C GLN A 76 -20.89 6.69 -26.86
N LYS A 77 -20.99 7.19 -25.62
CA LYS A 77 -21.67 8.46 -25.32
C LYS A 77 -20.72 9.66 -25.43
N HIS A 78 -19.49 9.50 -24.96
CA HIS A 78 -18.54 10.59 -24.74
C HIS A 78 -17.37 10.58 -25.73
N HIS A 79 -17.19 9.50 -26.49
CA HIS A 79 -16.15 9.37 -27.52
C HIS A 79 -14.76 9.85 -27.08
N PRO A 80 -14.20 9.32 -25.97
CA PRO A 80 -12.84 9.68 -25.57
C PRO A 80 -11.85 9.26 -26.66
N ASP A 81 -10.77 10.03 -26.84
CA ASP A 81 -9.75 9.71 -27.85
C ASP A 81 -8.98 8.44 -27.45
N ALA A 82 -8.81 8.22 -26.14
CA ALA A 82 -8.08 7.08 -25.62
C ALA A 82 -8.60 6.53 -24.29
N ILE A 83 -8.29 5.26 -24.03
CA ILE A 83 -8.51 4.56 -22.75
C ILE A 83 -7.16 4.15 -22.19
N LEU A 84 -6.92 4.43 -20.91
CA LEU A 84 -5.72 4.05 -20.16
C LEU A 84 -6.08 3.04 -19.05
N PRO A 85 -5.73 1.75 -19.19
CA PRO A 85 -6.03 0.70 -18.22
C PRO A 85 -4.87 0.39 -17.25
N THR A 86 -3.72 1.07 -17.38
CA THR A 86 -2.45 0.72 -16.72
C THR A 86 -2.44 0.91 -15.21
N VAL A 87 -3.37 1.70 -14.66
CA VAL A 87 -3.49 2.00 -13.23
C VAL A 87 -4.63 1.23 -12.55
N GLY A 88 -5.42 0.51 -13.34
CA GLY A 88 -6.48 -0.34 -12.83
C GLY A 88 -5.93 -1.64 -12.24
N ASP A 89 -6.78 -2.35 -11.50
CA ASP A 89 -6.42 -3.69 -11.04
C ASP A 89 -6.47 -4.71 -12.19
N ARG A 90 -6.34 -6.00 -11.85
CA ARG A 90 -6.41 -7.06 -12.86
C ARG A 90 -7.69 -6.99 -13.71
N ASN A 91 -8.84 -6.63 -13.13
CA ASN A 91 -10.10 -6.60 -13.87
C ASN A 91 -10.08 -5.57 -15.00
N ALA A 92 -9.32 -4.47 -14.88
CA ALA A 92 -9.16 -3.48 -15.94
C ALA A 92 -8.61 -4.10 -17.24
N LEU A 93 -7.63 -5.00 -17.14
CA LEU A 93 -7.10 -5.73 -18.32
C LEU A 93 -8.16 -6.66 -18.93
N GLY A 94 -8.98 -7.31 -18.08
CA GLY A 94 -10.08 -8.17 -18.52
C GLY A 94 -11.16 -7.38 -19.27
N ILE A 95 -11.50 -6.20 -18.75
CA ILE A 95 -12.42 -5.24 -19.39
C ILE A 95 -11.87 -4.85 -20.76
N ILE A 96 -10.63 -4.38 -20.85
CA ILE A 96 -10.00 -4.05 -22.13
C ILE A 96 -10.08 -5.22 -23.10
N SER A 97 -9.70 -6.43 -22.68
CA SER A 97 -9.79 -7.60 -23.54
C SER A 97 -11.21 -7.86 -24.07
N SER A 98 -12.24 -7.65 -23.25
CA SER A 98 -13.66 -7.85 -23.63
C SER A 98 -14.21 -6.79 -24.59
N LEU A 99 -13.52 -5.65 -24.68
CA LEU A 99 -13.88 -4.47 -25.47
C LEU A 99 -13.25 -4.48 -26.88
N ASN A 100 -12.45 -5.50 -27.20
CA ASN A 100 -11.81 -5.62 -28.50
C ASN A 100 -12.86 -5.59 -29.64
N GLY A 101 -12.68 -4.68 -30.60
CA GLY A 101 -13.61 -4.46 -31.71
C GLY A 101 -14.90 -3.70 -31.37
N LYS A 102 -15.11 -3.25 -30.12
CA LYS A 102 -16.34 -2.56 -29.67
C LYS A 102 -16.17 -1.06 -29.42
N ILE A 103 -14.94 -0.56 -29.27
CA ILE A 103 -14.64 0.83 -28.85
C ILE A 103 -14.49 1.83 -30.00
N GLY A 104 -14.75 1.42 -31.24
CA GLY A 104 -14.69 2.29 -32.42
C GLY A 104 -13.27 2.83 -32.67
N VAL A 105 -13.16 4.15 -32.82
CA VAL A 105 -11.89 4.87 -33.08
C VAL A 105 -11.07 5.12 -31.82
N THR A 106 -11.64 4.87 -30.64
CA THR A 106 -10.97 5.07 -29.34
C THR A 106 -9.73 4.21 -29.24
N LYS A 107 -8.59 4.82 -28.89
CA LYS A 107 -7.29 4.14 -28.79
C LYS A 107 -7.13 3.49 -27.40
N VAL A 108 -6.42 2.37 -27.30
CA VAL A 108 -5.99 1.82 -26.00
C VAL A 108 -4.52 2.18 -25.80
N LEU A 109 -4.22 2.89 -24.72
CA LEU A 109 -2.86 3.23 -24.34
C LEU A 109 -2.27 2.14 -23.43
N GLY A 110 -0.95 1.93 -23.51
CA GLY A 110 -0.25 0.92 -22.73
C GLY A 110 -0.52 -0.52 -23.23
N PRO A 111 -1.07 -1.43 -22.40
CA PRO A 111 -1.24 -2.84 -22.76
C PRO A 111 -2.32 -3.04 -23.82
N ASN A 112 -1.92 -3.59 -24.97
CA ASN A 112 -2.84 -3.92 -26.06
C ASN A 112 -3.74 -5.11 -25.72
N PHE A 113 -4.82 -5.30 -26.49
CA PHE A 113 -5.80 -6.38 -26.29
C PHE A 113 -5.19 -7.77 -26.19
N ALA A 114 -4.16 -8.08 -27.00
CA ALA A 114 -3.54 -9.41 -27.01
C ALA A 114 -2.71 -9.68 -25.75
N ALA A 115 -1.98 -8.66 -25.27
CA ALA A 115 -1.28 -8.71 -24.00
C ALA A 115 -2.27 -8.88 -22.84
N SER A 116 -3.31 -8.05 -22.80
CA SER A 116 -4.35 -8.12 -21.77
C SER A 116 -5.09 -9.46 -21.76
N LEU A 117 -5.34 -10.08 -22.92
CA LEU A 117 -5.97 -11.40 -22.97
C LEU A 117 -5.04 -12.52 -22.47
N ALA A 118 -3.74 -12.42 -22.76
CA ALA A 118 -2.76 -13.41 -22.35
C ALA A 118 -2.56 -13.48 -20.82
N THR A 119 -2.88 -12.42 -20.07
CA THR A 119 -2.87 -12.47 -18.59
C THR A 119 -4.01 -13.30 -17.99
N PHE A 120 -5.02 -13.68 -18.79
CA PHE A 120 -6.12 -14.54 -18.35
C PHE A 120 -6.12 -15.90 -19.05
N LYS A 121 -5.59 -15.99 -20.27
CA LYS A 121 -5.55 -17.22 -21.06
C LYS A 121 -4.15 -17.81 -21.09
N ARG A 122 -3.91 -18.80 -20.22
CA ARG A 122 -2.63 -19.51 -20.11
C ARG A 122 -2.17 -20.14 -21.42
N GLU A 123 -3.07 -20.79 -22.16
CA GLU A 123 -2.74 -21.37 -23.47
C GLU A 123 -2.17 -20.31 -24.44
N MET A 124 -2.77 -19.12 -24.49
CA MET A 124 -2.28 -18.01 -25.32
C MET A 124 -0.93 -17.49 -24.84
N PHE A 125 -0.74 -17.41 -23.52
CA PHE A 125 0.52 -17.04 -22.92
C PHE A 125 1.64 -18.03 -23.30
N ILE A 126 1.45 -19.32 -23.04
CA ILE A 126 2.39 -20.38 -23.38
C ILE A 126 2.69 -20.38 -24.88
N LYS A 127 1.67 -20.31 -25.74
CA LYS A 127 1.86 -20.24 -27.20
C LYS A 127 2.73 -19.05 -27.62
N ARG A 128 2.56 -17.89 -27.00
CA ARG A 128 3.37 -16.70 -27.30
C ARG A 128 4.81 -16.86 -26.81
N LEU A 129 5.01 -17.38 -25.61
CA LEU A 129 6.34 -17.65 -25.06
C LEU A 129 7.10 -18.68 -25.92
N THR A 130 6.47 -19.79 -26.30
CA THR A 130 7.05 -20.80 -27.18
C THR A 130 7.45 -20.20 -28.53
N LYS A 131 6.56 -19.41 -29.16
CA LYS A 131 6.87 -18.73 -30.42
C LYS A 131 8.03 -17.73 -30.28
N ALA A 132 8.17 -17.11 -29.11
CA ALA A 132 9.24 -16.19 -28.80
C ALA A 132 10.54 -16.89 -28.33
N ASN A 133 10.61 -18.23 -28.29
CA ASN A 133 11.73 -18.97 -27.70
C ASN A 133 12.06 -18.45 -26.29
N LEU A 134 11.04 -18.34 -25.45
CA LEU A 134 11.12 -18.02 -24.03
C LEU A 134 10.90 -19.28 -23.19
N PRO A 135 11.43 -19.36 -21.97
CA PRO A 135 11.26 -20.54 -21.13
C PRO A 135 9.79 -20.71 -20.71
N VAL A 136 9.25 -21.90 -21.01
CA VAL A 136 7.86 -22.27 -20.73
C VAL A 136 7.81 -23.48 -19.82
N ILE A 137 6.89 -23.45 -18.85
CA ILE A 137 6.55 -24.65 -18.10
C ILE A 137 5.89 -25.62 -19.07
N LYS A 138 6.22 -26.91 -18.96
CA LYS A 138 5.51 -27.95 -19.71
C LYS A 138 4.02 -27.86 -19.35
N PHE A 139 3.18 -27.67 -20.37
CA PHE A 139 1.76 -27.37 -20.23
C PHE A 139 0.96 -28.09 -21.32
N ILE A 140 -0.24 -28.56 -20.97
CA ILE A 140 -1.26 -29.05 -21.92
C ILE A 140 -2.63 -28.47 -21.55
N SER A 141 -3.48 -28.24 -22.56
CA SER A 141 -4.92 -27.96 -22.40
C SER A 141 -5.69 -28.89 -23.31
N SER A 142 -6.36 -29.89 -22.74
CA SER A 142 -7.08 -30.91 -23.51
C SER A 142 -8.35 -31.37 -22.80
N ASP A 143 -9.29 -31.85 -23.59
CA ASP A 143 -10.50 -32.57 -23.18
C ASP A 143 -10.36 -34.09 -23.44
N ASP A 144 -9.25 -34.55 -24.06
CA ASP A 144 -8.94 -35.97 -24.23
C ASP A 144 -8.10 -36.50 -23.06
N GLU A 145 -8.70 -37.39 -22.26
CA GLU A 145 -8.01 -38.07 -21.17
C GLU A 145 -6.73 -38.79 -21.62
N LYS A 146 -6.71 -39.38 -22.82
CA LYS A 146 -5.51 -40.09 -23.32
C LYS A 146 -4.35 -39.13 -23.54
N GLU A 147 -4.61 -37.93 -24.06
CA GLU A 147 -3.60 -36.88 -24.20
C GLU A 147 -3.08 -36.43 -22.84
N ILE A 148 -3.98 -36.26 -21.86
CA ILE A 148 -3.65 -35.91 -20.47
C ILE A 148 -2.74 -36.97 -19.84
N TYR A 149 -3.12 -38.25 -19.86
CA TYR A 149 -2.30 -39.31 -19.27
C TYR A 149 -0.94 -39.46 -19.98
N SER A 150 -0.91 -39.31 -21.31
CA SER A 150 0.33 -39.33 -22.09
C SER A 150 1.27 -38.17 -21.68
N PHE A 151 0.71 -36.97 -21.54
CA PHE A 151 1.45 -35.80 -21.07
C PHE A 151 2.00 -36.01 -19.66
N ILE A 152 1.20 -36.50 -18.72
CA ILE A 152 1.63 -36.77 -17.34
C ILE A 152 2.74 -37.81 -17.29
N ARG A 153 2.64 -38.90 -18.07
CA ARG A 153 3.72 -39.90 -18.19
C ARG A 153 5.04 -39.28 -18.68
N SER A 154 4.98 -38.20 -19.46
CA SER A 154 6.17 -37.50 -19.97
C SER A 154 6.80 -36.51 -18.97
N ILE A 155 6.05 -36.05 -17.96
CA ILE A 155 6.51 -35.02 -17.01
C ILE A 155 6.66 -35.52 -15.57
N GLY A 156 5.97 -36.60 -15.21
CA GLY A 156 5.90 -37.11 -13.83
C GLY A 156 5.04 -36.26 -12.90
N PHE A 157 4.88 -36.73 -11.66
CA PHE A 157 4.28 -35.99 -10.56
C PHE A 157 5.34 -35.29 -9.70
N PRO A 158 4.98 -34.24 -8.94
CA PRO A 158 3.65 -33.62 -8.85
C PRO A 158 3.33 -32.71 -10.04
N ILE A 159 2.03 -32.58 -10.33
CA ILE A 159 1.48 -31.67 -11.35
C ILE A 159 0.51 -30.68 -10.70
N VAL A 160 0.25 -29.59 -11.41
CA VAL A 160 -0.86 -28.69 -11.12
C VAL A 160 -1.92 -28.90 -12.19
N ALA A 161 -3.15 -29.19 -11.76
CA ALA A 161 -4.30 -29.26 -12.66
C ALA A 161 -5.33 -28.17 -12.34
N ARG A 162 -6.01 -27.73 -13.40
CA ARG A 162 -7.13 -26.81 -13.30
C ARG A 162 -8.13 -27.01 -14.44
N ARG A 163 -9.41 -26.76 -14.15
CA ARG A 163 -10.48 -26.71 -15.15
C ARG A 163 -10.53 -25.29 -15.74
N ARG A 164 -10.78 -25.16 -17.04
CA ARG A 164 -10.77 -23.88 -17.77
C ARG A 164 -11.55 -22.79 -17.01
N TYR A 165 -10.99 -21.56 -16.97
CA TYR A 165 -11.46 -20.37 -16.23
C TYR A 165 -11.02 -20.20 -14.77
N SER A 166 -10.16 -21.07 -14.20
CA SER A 166 -9.54 -20.81 -12.89
C SER A 166 -8.14 -20.17 -12.99
N ASN A 167 -7.87 -19.17 -12.15
CA ASN A 167 -6.65 -18.37 -12.07
C ASN A 167 -5.64 -18.90 -11.03
N ARG A 168 -4.33 -18.59 -11.16
CA ARG A 168 -3.24 -18.95 -10.20
C ARG A 168 -3.53 -18.60 -8.75
N HIS A 169 -4.31 -17.56 -8.53
CA HIS A 169 -4.68 -17.06 -7.19
C HIS A 169 -6.18 -17.20 -6.89
N SER A 170 -6.89 -18.08 -7.61
CA SER A 170 -8.29 -18.42 -7.31
C SER A 170 -8.42 -19.92 -7.00
N SER A 171 -9.49 -20.29 -6.31
CA SER A 171 -9.82 -21.60 -5.72
C SER A 171 -10.01 -22.77 -6.71
N GLY A 172 -9.19 -22.89 -7.76
CA GLY A 172 -9.31 -23.96 -8.76
C GLY A 172 -7.98 -24.56 -9.22
N TRP A 173 -6.93 -24.42 -8.40
CA TRP A 173 -5.63 -25.08 -8.60
C TRP A 173 -5.56 -26.27 -7.65
N THR A 174 -5.40 -27.46 -8.19
CA THR A 174 -5.24 -28.67 -7.40
C THR A 174 -3.84 -29.21 -7.65
N ASN A 175 -3.04 -29.28 -6.58
CA ASN A 175 -1.81 -30.05 -6.61
C ASN A 175 -2.21 -31.52 -6.65
N ILE A 176 -1.68 -32.23 -7.64
CA ILE A 176 -1.93 -33.65 -7.83
C ILE A 176 -0.59 -34.36 -7.71
N ASN A 177 -0.51 -35.28 -6.76
CA ASN A 177 0.72 -36.01 -6.43
C ASN A 177 0.75 -37.41 -7.04
N ASN A 178 -0.40 -37.93 -7.47
CA ASN A 178 -0.53 -39.27 -8.01
C ASN A 178 -1.76 -39.39 -8.94
N LEU A 179 -1.87 -40.53 -9.65
CA LEU A 179 -2.98 -40.79 -10.56
C LEU A 179 -4.34 -40.85 -9.85
N PHE A 180 -4.40 -41.35 -8.62
CA PHE A 180 -5.68 -41.43 -7.89
C PHE A 180 -6.25 -40.04 -7.58
N GLU A 181 -5.41 -39.10 -7.18
CA GLU A 181 -5.81 -37.69 -7.01
C GLU A 181 -6.26 -37.06 -8.33
N LEU A 182 -5.62 -37.42 -9.45
CA LEU A 182 -6.05 -36.98 -10.78
C LEU A 182 -7.42 -37.54 -11.15
N ASP A 183 -7.63 -38.83 -11.00
CA ASP A 183 -8.87 -39.50 -11.36
C ASP A 183 -10.04 -38.90 -10.57
N ASN A 184 -9.85 -38.65 -9.27
CA ASN A 184 -10.81 -37.93 -8.44
C ASN A 184 -11.02 -36.50 -8.93
N PHE A 185 -9.95 -35.77 -9.24
CA PHE A 185 -10.05 -34.43 -9.80
C PHE A 185 -10.80 -34.41 -11.15
N MET A 186 -10.67 -35.43 -11.99
CA MET A 186 -11.43 -35.51 -13.24
C MET A 186 -12.90 -35.90 -13.00
N ALA A 187 -13.17 -36.73 -11.99
CA ALA A 187 -14.51 -37.24 -11.67
C ALA A 187 -15.42 -36.25 -10.91
N MET A 188 -14.89 -35.18 -10.30
CA MET A 188 -15.64 -34.32 -9.38
C MET A 188 -16.73 -33.41 -10.01
N GLU A 189 -16.88 -33.26 -11.35
CA GLU A 189 -18.01 -32.53 -11.98
C GLU A 189 -18.37 -33.04 -13.39
N ASP A 190 -19.67 -33.23 -13.66
CA ASP A 190 -20.27 -33.51 -14.99
C ASP A 190 -20.41 -32.22 -15.83
N ILE A 191 -19.30 -31.62 -16.30
CA ILE A 191 -19.37 -30.57 -17.32
C ILE A 191 -18.69 -31.09 -18.58
N SER A 192 -19.49 -31.65 -19.48
CA SER A 192 -19.10 -32.30 -20.73
C SER A 192 -18.26 -31.44 -21.70
N ASP A 193 -18.07 -30.14 -21.43
CA ASP A 193 -17.44 -29.17 -22.34
C ASP A 193 -16.20 -28.45 -21.76
N THR A 194 -15.67 -28.88 -20.60
CA THR A 194 -14.56 -28.16 -19.95
C THR A 194 -13.20 -28.83 -20.18
N LYS A 195 -12.33 -28.18 -20.96
CA LYS A 195 -10.91 -28.59 -21.08
C LYS A 195 -10.19 -28.55 -19.73
N ILE A 196 -9.36 -29.54 -19.48
CA ILE A 196 -8.44 -29.60 -18.34
C ILE A 196 -7.08 -29.04 -18.78
N GLU A 197 -6.55 -28.13 -17.97
CA GLU A 197 -5.23 -27.54 -18.14
C GLU A 197 -4.29 -28.14 -17.09
N ILE A 198 -3.17 -28.71 -17.52
CA ILE A 198 -2.19 -29.36 -16.65
C ILE A 198 -0.81 -28.77 -16.92
N GLU A 199 -0.07 -28.49 -15.86
CA GLU A 199 1.34 -28.10 -15.93
C GLU A 199 2.21 -28.86 -14.91
N ARG A 200 3.50 -28.99 -15.23
CA ARG A 200 4.49 -29.53 -14.28
C ARG A 200 4.55 -28.64 -13.05
N SER A 201 4.54 -29.24 -11.86
CA SER A 201 4.74 -28.49 -10.62
C SER A 201 6.16 -27.94 -10.55
N ILE A 202 6.25 -26.68 -10.13
CA ILE A 202 7.47 -25.92 -9.87
C ILE A 202 7.50 -25.43 -8.42
N ARG A 203 6.69 -26.05 -7.54
CA ARG A 203 6.69 -25.75 -6.11
C ARG A 203 8.10 -25.94 -5.53
N GLY A 204 8.52 -25.03 -4.66
CA GLY A 204 9.85 -25.04 -4.07
C GLY A 204 10.93 -24.36 -4.91
N PHE A 205 10.64 -23.93 -6.15
CA PHE A 205 11.55 -23.09 -6.91
C PHE A 205 11.52 -21.67 -6.33
N SER A 206 12.66 -20.97 -6.34
CA SER A 206 12.68 -19.56 -5.92
C SER A 206 11.85 -18.71 -6.88
N GLU A 207 11.12 -17.74 -6.34
CA GLU A 207 10.32 -16.78 -7.11
C GLU A 207 11.07 -15.45 -7.24
N TYR A 208 11.14 -14.93 -8.46
CA TYR A 208 11.78 -13.64 -8.76
C TYR A 208 10.89 -12.81 -9.68
N SER A 209 10.85 -11.50 -9.46
CA SER A 209 10.10 -10.56 -10.29
C SER A 209 11.02 -9.50 -10.88
N PHE A 210 10.90 -9.25 -12.18
CA PHE A 210 11.68 -8.24 -12.90
C PHE A 210 10.73 -7.23 -13.52
N THR A 211 10.84 -5.97 -13.11
CA THR A 211 9.97 -4.90 -13.61
C THR A 211 10.73 -4.06 -14.64
N ILE A 212 10.22 -4.02 -15.86
CA ILE A 212 10.84 -3.30 -16.97
C ILE A 212 9.93 -2.21 -17.51
N LEU A 213 10.54 -1.08 -17.86
CA LEU A 213 9.94 -0.04 -18.69
C LEU A 213 10.31 -0.28 -20.14
N ARG A 214 9.38 0.01 -21.06
CA ARG A 214 9.64 -0.05 -22.50
C ARG A 214 8.89 1.05 -23.24
N ASP A 215 9.60 1.76 -24.11
CA ASP A 215 8.99 2.74 -25.01
C ASP A 215 8.66 2.14 -26.39
N ARG A 216 7.99 2.94 -27.22
CA ARG A 216 7.64 2.59 -28.61
C ARG A 216 8.83 2.54 -29.57
N PHE A 217 9.99 3.02 -29.14
CA PHE A 217 11.23 3.04 -29.92
C PHE A 217 12.14 1.85 -29.59
N ASP A 218 11.62 0.89 -28.81
CA ASP A 218 12.30 -0.31 -28.34
C ASP A 218 13.44 -0.07 -27.35
N ASN A 219 13.49 1.11 -26.73
CA ASN A 219 14.30 1.31 -25.53
C ASN A 219 13.65 0.57 -24.36
N SER A 220 14.47 -0.02 -23.49
CA SER A 220 13.99 -0.70 -22.30
C SER A 220 14.94 -0.49 -21.13
N SER A 221 14.40 -0.40 -19.93
CA SER A 221 15.15 -0.21 -18.68
C SER A 221 14.56 -1.11 -17.60
N LEU A 222 15.40 -1.82 -16.85
CA LEU A 222 15.02 -2.53 -15.64
C LEU A 222 14.86 -1.54 -14.49
N VAL A 223 13.64 -1.42 -13.96
CA VAL A 223 13.34 -0.61 -12.76
C VAL A 223 13.87 -1.28 -11.50
N GLY A 224 13.84 -2.61 -11.44
CA GLY A 224 14.32 -3.33 -10.28
C GLY A 224 13.92 -4.79 -10.28
N THR A 225 14.42 -5.50 -9.28
CA THR A 225 14.21 -6.93 -9.08
C THR A 225 13.68 -7.18 -7.68
N ILE A 226 12.73 -8.10 -7.56
CA ILE A 226 12.25 -8.59 -6.27
C ILE A 226 12.59 -10.08 -6.18
N GLU A 227 13.04 -10.52 -5.02
CA GLU A 227 13.16 -11.93 -4.64
C GLU A 227 12.21 -12.22 -3.48
N ASP A 228 11.49 -13.33 -3.57
CA ASP A 228 10.71 -13.88 -2.47
C ASP A 228 11.64 -14.72 -1.60
N ILE A 229 11.59 -14.51 -0.28
CA ILE A 229 12.33 -15.36 0.66
C ILE A 229 11.73 -16.77 0.62
N GLU A 230 10.40 -16.87 0.71
CA GLU A 230 9.67 -18.13 0.54
C GLU A 230 9.57 -18.53 -0.94
N PRO A 231 9.66 -19.82 -1.29
CA PRO A 231 9.59 -20.24 -2.69
C PRO A 231 8.16 -20.31 -3.23
N ILE A 232 8.06 -20.58 -4.53
CA ILE A 232 6.81 -20.86 -5.24
C ILE A 232 6.00 -21.92 -4.51
N GLY A 233 4.72 -21.63 -4.33
CA GLY A 233 3.77 -22.42 -3.55
C GLY A 233 3.05 -21.56 -2.52
N ILE A 234 3.69 -20.46 -2.12
CA ILE A 234 3.10 -19.36 -1.37
C ILE A 234 2.79 -18.22 -2.34
N HIS A 235 1.70 -17.51 -2.11
CA HIS A 235 1.35 -16.33 -2.89
C HIS A 235 2.40 -15.25 -2.66
N HIS A 236 2.98 -14.66 -3.72
CA HIS A 236 4.00 -13.61 -3.63
C HIS A 236 3.71 -12.49 -2.61
N LEU A 237 2.46 -12.00 -2.58
CA LEU A 237 2.03 -10.99 -1.60
C LEU A 237 1.89 -11.47 -0.14
N ASP A 238 1.97 -12.77 0.13
CA ASP A 238 2.10 -13.39 1.47
C ASP A 238 3.55 -13.83 1.76
N SER A 239 4.44 -13.81 0.77
CA SER A 239 5.88 -13.98 0.97
C SER A 239 6.50 -12.70 1.54
N ASN A 240 7.62 -12.89 2.24
CA ASN A 240 8.54 -11.83 2.58
C ASN A 240 9.36 -11.48 1.33
N LEU A 241 9.36 -10.21 0.93
CA LEU A 241 9.94 -9.77 -0.35
C LEU A 241 11.17 -8.91 -0.10
N ILE A 242 12.21 -9.10 -0.92
CA ILE A 242 13.44 -8.30 -0.86
C ILE A 242 13.78 -7.70 -2.23
N SER A 243 14.26 -6.45 -2.21
CA SER A 243 14.82 -5.75 -3.35
C SER A 243 16.16 -5.09 -2.95
N PRO A 244 17.23 -5.21 -3.76
CA PRO A 244 17.31 -6.02 -4.99
C PRO A 244 17.36 -7.54 -4.68
N ALA A 245 17.25 -8.38 -5.71
CA ALA A 245 17.41 -9.82 -5.57
C ALA A 245 18.84 -10.18 -5.14
N ILE A 246 18.99 -11.08 -4.17
CA ILE A 246 20.25 -11.36 -3.47
C ILE A 246 20.86 -12.69 -3.90
N SER A 247 20.03 -13.70 -4.16
CA SER A 247 20.48 -15.09 -4.41
C SER A 247 20.87 -15.36 -5.87
N LEU A 248 20.75 -14.37 -6.75
CA LEU A 248 21.18 -14.45 -8.15
C LEU A 248 22.59 -13.88 -8.32
N ASN A 249 23.47 -14.65 -8.95
CA ASN A 249 24.70 -14.08 -9.50
C ASN A 249 24.40 -13.29 -10.79
N ASP A 250 25.35 -12.45 -11.22
CA ASP A 250 25.13 -11.55 -12.37
C ASP A 250 24.71 -12.32 -13.64
N SER A 251 25.38 -13.43 -13.98
CA SER A 251 25.01 -14.21 -15.16
C SER A 251 23.56 -14.69 -15.14
N LYS A 252 23.07 -15.15 -13.99
CA LYS A 252 21.67 -15.56 -13.80
C LYS A 252 20.72 -14.37 -13.89
N LEU A 253 21.07 -13.25 -13.24
CA LEU A 253 20.29 -12.02 -13.26
C LEU A 253 20.15 -11.47 -14.68
N GLN A 254 21.26 -11.34 -15.42
CA GLN A 254 21.25 -10.88 -16.82
C GLN A 254 20.43 -11.80 -17.72
N ARG A 255 20.47 -13.12 -17.48
CA ARG A 255 19.63 -14.09 -18.22
C ARG A 255 18.14 -13.80 -18.02
N LEU A 256 17.70 -13.63 -16.77
CA LEU A 256 16.29 -13.32 -16.47
C LEU A 256 15.89 -11.93 -16.97
N ARG A 257 16.74 -10.91 -16.79
CA ARG A 257 16.56 -9.56 -17.37
C ARG A 257 16.34 -9.61 -18.89
N ASN A 258 17.18 -10.37 -19.61
CA ASN A 258 17.05 -10.54 -21.06
C ASN A 258 15.75 -11.24 -21.45
N PHE A 259 15.30 -12.24 -20.68
CA PHE A 259 14.00 -12.86 -20.90
C PHE A 259 12.84 -11.89 -20.67
N SER A 260 12.92 -11.02 -19.66
CA SER A 260 11.90 -9.99 -19.39
C SER A 260 11.77 -9.02 -20.57
N ILE A 261 12.89 -8.48 -21.06
CA ILE A 261 12.90 -7.57 -22.22
C ILE A 261 12.34 -8.26 -23.46
N LYS A 262 12.75 -9.52 -23.70
CA LYS A 262 12.27 -10.31 -24.84
C LYS A 262 10.77 -10.60 -24.73
N LEU A 263 10.23 -10.83 -23.53
CA LEU A 263 8.80 -10.99 -23.29
C LEU A 263 8.04 -9.70 -23.57
N ALA A 264 8.51 -8.56 -23.06
CA ALA A 264 7.87 -7.26 -23.35
C ALA A 264 7.84 -6.96 -24.84
N ARG A 265 8.92 -7.24 -25.58
CA ARG A 265 8.95 -7.17 -27.05
C ARG A 265 7.93 -8.14 -27.67
N ALA A 266 7.89 -9.38 -27.20
CA ALA A 266 6.96 -10.38 -27.71
C ALA A 266 5.50 -9.94 -27.52
N PHE A 267 5.13 -9.25 -26.44
CA PHE A 267 3.77 -8.73 -26.28
C PHE A 267 3.57 -7.30 -26.79
N ASN A 268 4.63 -6.68 -27.35
CA ASN A 268 4.68 -5.27 -27.73
C ASN A 268 4.16 -4.35 -26.61
N ILE A 269 4.70 -4.54 -25.40
CA ILE A 269 4.37 -3.72 -24.25
C ILE A 269 4.96 -2.32 -24.42
N ILE A 270 4.14 -1.31 -24.15
CA ILE A 270 4.52 0.11 -24.04
C ILE A 270 4.13 0.56 -22.63
N GLY A 271 5.03 1.24 -21.93
CA GLY A 271 4.87 1.55 -20.51
C GLY A 271 5.66 0.56 -19.65
N ILE A 272 4.98 -0.31 -18.91
CA ILE A 272 5.58 -1.19 -17.90
C ILE A 272 5.15 -2.65 -18.03
N CYS A 273 6.04 -3.56 -17.65
CA CYS A 273 5.75 -4.97 -17.46
C CYS A 273 6.56 -5.53 -16.30
N THR A 274 5.89 -6.17 -15.34
CA THR A 274 6.55 -7.04 -14.35
C THR A 274 6.50 -8.48 -14.85
N VAL A 275 7.63 -9.19 -14.85
CA VAL A 275 7.72 -10.60 -15.29
C VAL A 275 8.17 -11.44 -14.10
N HIS A 276 7.40 -12.47 -13.77
CA HIS A 276 7.72 -13.39 -12.69
C HIS A 276 8.41 -14.64 -13.23
N PHE A 277 9.37 -15.13 -12.47
CA PHE A 277 10.17 -16.31 -12.79
C PHE A 277 10.17 -17.29 -11.64
N ALA A 278 10.06 -18.57 -11.99
CA ALA A 278 10.51 -19.68 -11.18
C ALA A 278 11.96 -19.99 -11.51
N TYR A 279 12.81 -20.17 -10.51
CA TYR A 279 14.21 -20.52 -10.71
C TYR A 279 14.64 -21.68 -9.81
N ASN A 280 15.31 -22.67 -10.40
CA ASN A 280 15.94 -23.75 -9.66
C ASN A 280 17.46 -23.55 -9.61
N HIS A 281 17.99 -23.37 -8.40
CA HIS A 281 19.42 -23.11 -8.18
C HIS A 281 20.31 -24.33 -8.43
N VAL A 282 19.76 -25.55 -8.39
CA VAL A 282 20.47 -26.82 -8.62
C VAL A 282 20.53 -27.15 -10.12
N THR A 283 19.37 -27.13 -10.80
CA THR A 283 19.27 -27.51 -12.21
C THR A 283 19.53 -26.35 -13.18
N ASN A 284 19.54 -25.10 -12.68
CA ASN A 284 19.55 -23.86 -13.48
C ASN A 284 18.37 -23.73 -14.45
N GLU A 285 17.31 -24.53 -14.28
CA GLU A 285 16.04 -24.35 -14.94
C GLU A 285 15.40 -23.03 -14.47
N SER A 286 14.85 -22.29 -15.42
CA SER A 286 14.08 -21.08 -15.14
C SER A 286 12.83 -21.09 -16.00
N TYR A 287 11.70 -20.68 -15.47
CA TYR A 287 10.42 -20.64 -16.18
C TYR A 287 9.72 -19.31 -15.94
N ILE A 288 9.08 -18.75 -16.96
CA ILE A 288 8.22 -17.57 -16.78
C ILE A 288 6.86 -18.05 -16.26
N THR A 289 6.49 -17.60 -15.08
CA THR A 289 5.24 -18.01 -14.41
C THR A 289 4.10 -17.10 -14.81
N GLU A 290 4.32 -15.79 -14.84
CA GLU A 290 3.33 -14.79 -15.19
C GLU A 290 3.98 -13.49 -15.67
N PHE A 291 3.15 -12.60 -16.21
CA PHE A 291 3.53 -11.22 -16.47
C PHE A 291 2.38 -10.27 -16.18
N ILE A 292 2.70 -9.06 -15.73
CA ILE A 292 1.75 -8.04 -15.31
C ILE A 292 2.07 -6.77 -16.12
N PRO A 293 1.35 -6.50 -17.23
CA PRO A 293 1.63 -5.39 -18.13
C PRO A 293 0.92 -4.09 -17.68
N ARG A 294 1.01 -3.78 -16.38
CA ARG A 294 0.37 -2.64 -15.72
C ARG A 294 1.12 -2.30 -14.43
N LEU A 295 0.76 -1.19 -13.80
CA LEU A 295 1.19 -0.88 -12.46
C LEU A 295 0.50 -1.82 -11.45
N SER A 296 1.25 -2.24 -10.43
CA SER A 296 0.84 -3.17 -9.36
C SER A 296 1.37 -2.72 -7.99
N GLU A 297 0.92 -3.39 -6.92
CA GLU A 297 1.50 -3.24 -5.56
C GLU A 297 3.02 -3.40 -5.59
N GLU A 298 3.55 -4.35 -6.38
CA GLU A 298 5.00 -4.61 -6.51
C GLU A 298 5.72 -3.46 -7.20
N THR A 299 5.12 -2.87 -8.23
CA THR A 299 5.74 -1.70 -8.89
C THR A 299 5.80 -0.51 -7.95
N LYS A 300 4.83 -0.36 -7.03
CA LYS A 300 4.86 0.70 -6.02
C LYS A 300 5.90 0.42 -4.94
N PHE A 301 6.04 -0.84 -4.53
CA PHE A 301 7.14 -1.28 -3.67
C PHE A 301 8.52 -0.98 -4.29
N LEU A 302 8.70 -1.27 -5.58
CA LEU A 302 9.94 -0.93 -6.29
C LEU A 302 10.14 0.57 -6.45
N GLU A 303 9.09 1.33 -6.73
CA GLU A 303 9.15 2.79 -6.75
C GLU A 303 9.61 3.34 -5.39
N TYR A 304 9.18 2.76 -4.28
CA TYR A 304 9.68 3.13 -2.95
C TYR A 304 11.15 2.72 -2.75
N ALA A 305 11.49 1.46 -3.07
CA ALA A 305 12.85 0.93 -2.91
C ALA A 305 13.89 1.68 -3.74
N THR A 306 13.53 2.09 -4.96
CA THR A 306 14.45 2.73 -5.90
C THR A 306 14.31 4.25 -5.95
N SER A 307 13.22 4.78 -5.40
CA SER A 307 12.81 6.18 -5.55
C SER A 307 12.65 6.64 -7.00
N TYR A 308 12.49 5.69 -7.93
CA TYR A 308 12.23 5.94 -9.34
C TYR A 308 10.76 6.30 -9.56
N PRO A 309 10.39 7.40 -10.25
CA PRO A 309 8.99 7.83 -10.42
C PRO A 309 8.24 6.98 -11.47
N VAL A 310 7.93 5.73 -11.12
CA VAL A 310 7.42 4.71 -12.05
C VAL A 310 6.06 5.12 -12.63
N ALA A 311 5.11 5.57 -11.82
CA ALA A 311 3.77 5.93 -12.30
C ALA A 311 3.81 7.04 -13.37
N THR A 312 4.56 8.11 -13.11
CA THR A 312 4.76 9.24 -14.03
C THR A 312 5.43 8.80 -15.32
N ALA A 313 6.52 8.03 -15.22
CA ALA A 313 7.22 7.50 -16.39
C ALA A 313 6.29 6.63 -17.26
N VAL A 314 5.47 5.77 -16.64
CA VAL A 314 4.53 4.90 -17.38
C VAL A 314 3.47 5.70 -18.12
N ALA A 315 2.92 6.75 -17.50
CA ALA A 315 1.92 7.61 -18.14
C ALA A 315 2.48 8.26 -19.41
N GLU A 316 3.68 8.85 -19.33
CA GLU A 316 4.37 9.47 -20.47
C GLU A 316 4.73 8.46 -21.56
N LEU A 317 5.24 7.28 -21.19
CA LEU A 317 5.53 6.21 -22.15
C LEU A 317 4.28 5.74 -22.90
N CYS A 318 3.14 5.65 -22.20
CA CYS A 318 1.85 5.34 -22.80
C CYS A 318 1.38 6.44 -23.77
N LEU A 319 1.77 7.69 -23.50
CA LEU A 319 1.67 8.85 -24.39
C LEU A 319 2.82 8.94 -25.40
N GLY A 320 3.59 7.87 -25.60
CA GLY A 320 4.57 7.74 -26.67
C GLY A 320 5.79 8.64 -26.53
N TYR A 321 6.02 9.21 -25.35
CA TYR A 321 7.30 9.82 -24.99
C TYR A 321 8.41 8.77 -25.08
N ARG A 322 9.63 9.24 -25.31
CA ARG A 322 10.80 8.37 -25.32
C ARG A 322 11.32 8.18 -23.91
N LEU A 323 11.78 6.96 -23.60
CA LEU A 323 12.28 6.61 -22.28
C LEU A 323 13.49 7.47 -21.86
N ASP A 324 14.30 7.93 -22.81
CA ASP A 324 15.46 8.80 -22.61
C ASP A 324 15.11 10.30 -22.49
N LYS A 325 13.83 10.68 -22.63
CA LYS A 325 13.36 12.08 -22.68
C LYS A 325 12.04 12.30 -21.94
N LEU A 326 11.87 11.62 -20.81
CA LEU A 326 10.71 11.81 -19.94
C LEU A 326 10.69 13.26 -19.39
N GLN A 327 9.49 13.81 -19.17
CA GLN A 327 9.26 15.20 -18.78
C GLN A 327 8.66 15.25 -17.38
N LEU A 328 9.38 14.65 -16.41
CA LEU A 328 8.92 14.59 -15.02
C LEU A 328 8.43 15.96 -14.54
N ASP A 329 7.29 15.96 -13.83
CA ASP A 329 6.63 17.14 -13.29
C ASP A 329 6.50 18.31 -14.30
N ALA A 330 6.22 17.97 -15.56
CA ALA A 330 5.96 18.89 -16.67
C ALA A 330 7.11 19.88 -16.99
N GLY A 331 8.33 19.33 -17.12
CA GLY A 331 9.44 20.05 -17.76
C GLY A 331 10.84 19.72 -17.24
N SER A 332 10.96 18.87 -16.21
CA SER A 332 12.27 18.39 -15.75
C SER A 332 12.72 17.24 -16.65
N PRO A 333 13.81 17.38 -17.44
CA PRO A 333 14.26 16.31 -18.31
C PRO A 333 14.75 15.13 -17.46
N PHE A 334 14.23 13.95 -17.74
CA PHE A 334 14.62 12.73 -17.03
C PHE A 334 14.97 11.62 -18.00
N ASN A 335 16.17 11.09 -17.84
CA ASN A 335 16.63 9.94 -18.59
C ASN A 335 16.23 8.64 -17.89
N GLY A 336 14.98 8.23 -18.10
CA GLY A 336 14.46 6.96 -17.60
C GLY A 336 15.06 5.71 -18.25
N ALA A 337 15.95 5.86 -19.22
CA ALA A 337 16.67 4.71 -19.80
C ALA A 337 17.80 4.21 -18.89
N THR A 338 18.11 4.94 -17.81
CA THR A 338 19.08 4.52 -16.80
C THR A 338 18.41 3.57 -15.82
N GLU A 339 18.99 2.38 -15.62
CA GLU A 339 18.52 1.41 -14.63
C GLU A 339 18.93 1.86 -13.23
N PRO A 340 17.99 2.01 -12.27
CA PRO A 340 18.33 2.38 -10.89
C PRO A 340 19.13 1.28 -10.19
N PHE A 341 20.28 1.67 -9.66
CA PHE A 341 21.11 0.94 -8.73
C PHE A 341 20.92 1.56 -7.36
N VAL A 342 20.63 0.74 -6.35
CA VAL A 342 20.47 1.17 -4.96
C VAL A 342 21.60 0.58 -4.13
N ASP A 343 22.03 1.31 -3.11
CA ASP A 343 23.09 0.91 -2.17
C ASP A 343 22.55 0.27 -0.88
N HIS A 344 21.23 0.14 -0.76
CA HIS A 344 20.54 -0.44 0.38
C HIS A 344 19.60 -1.58 -0.07
N ILE A 345 19.16 -2.36 0.92
CA ILE A 345 18.14 -3.38 0.80
C ILE A 345 16.82 -2.81 1.33
N THR A 346 15.76 -2.98 0.55
CA THR A 346 14.40 -2.72 0.97
C THR A 346 13.66 -4.04 1.04
N SER A 347 12.99 -4.29 2.18
CA SER A 347 12.20 -5.51 2.40
C SER A 347 10.74 -5.18 2.69
N ARG A 348 9.82 -5.97 2.16
CA ARG A 348 8.37 -5.92 2.47
C ARG A 348 7.97 -7.17 3.24
N PHE A 349 7.38 -6.97 4.42
CA PHE A 349 6.91 -8.05 5.28
C PHE A 349 5.37 -8.00 5.40
N PRO A 350 4.65 -9.07 5.05
CA PRO A 350 3.19 -9.15 5.14
C PRO A 350 2.72 -9.16 6.59
N GLN A 351 1.50 -8.65 6.80
CA GLN A 351 0.89 -8.48 8.11
C GLN A 351 -0.52 -9.08 8.13
N TRP A 352 -0.90 -9.67 9.26
CA TRP A 352 -2.22 -10.25 9.49
C TRP A 352 -2.86 -9.61 10.72
N LYS A 353 -4.14 -9.25 10.61
CA LYS A 353 -4.91 -8.63 11.69
C LYS A 353 -5.21 -9.61 12.83
N THR A 354 -5.41 -10.88 12.49
CA THR A 354 -5.72 -11.93 13.48
C THR A 354 -4.43 -12.53 14.05
N PRO A 355 -4.31 -12.65 15.39
CA PRO A 355 -3.15 -13.28 16.01
C PRO A 355 -3.09 -14.78 15.67
N GLY A 356 -1.89 -15.36 15.80
CA GLY A 356 -1.64 -16.80 15.64
C GLY A 356 -1.07 -17.21 14.28
N GLN A 357 -0.86 -18.52 14.13
CA GLN A 357 -0.34 -19.14 12.92
C GLN A 357 -1.43 -19.35 11.86
N LYS A 358 -1.15 -18.96 10.62
CA LYS A 358 -1.96 -19.22 9.43
C LYS A 358 -1.10 -19.91 8.38
N TYR A 359 -1.60 -21.01 7.83
CA TYR A 359 -0.95 -21.67 6.71
C TYR A 359 -0.91 -20.76 5.49
N LEU A 360 0.26 -20.72 4.86
CA LEU A 360 0.48 -19.97 3.63
C LEU A 360 0.34 -20.91 2.43
N GLY A 361 -0.22 -20.38 1.35
CA GLY A 361 -0.45 -21.13 0.12
C GLY A 361 -0.61 -20.19 -1.07
N PRO A 362 -1.08 -20.69 -2.23
CA PRO A 362 -1.12 -19.92 -3.47
C PRO A 362 -2.17 -18.79 -3.48
N SER A 363 -3.04 -18.73 -2.46
CA SER A 363 -4.04 -17.67 -2.25
C SER A 363 -3.57 -16.71 -1.16
N LYS A 364 -3.64 -15.41 -1.43
CA LYS A 364 -3.27 -14.35 -0.48
C LYS A 364 -4.17 -14.39 0.76
N THR A 365 -3.57 -14.32 1.93
CA THR A 365 -4.24 -14.29 3.25
C THR A 365 -3.85 -13.07 4.08
N SER A 366 -2.78 -12.36 3.71
CA SER A 366 -2.31 -11.15 4.39
C SER A 366 -3.27 -9.98 4.23
N ASP A 367 -3.39 -9.20 5.29
CA ASP A 367 -4.22 -8.01 5.37
C ASP A 367 -3.46 -6.76 4.91
N SER A 368 -2.17 -6.64 5.24
CA SER A 368 -1.34 -5.48 4.88
C SER A 368 0.14 -5.86 4.81
N SER A 369 1.05 -4.88 4.76
CA SER A 369 2.49 -5.12 4.88
C SER A 369 3.23 -3.90 5.40
N ILE A 370 4.33 -4.15 6.09
CA ILE A 370 5.34 -3.14 6.46
C ILE A 370 6.50 -3.19 5.47
N ILE A 371 7.21 -2.07 5.31
CA ILE A 371 8.41 -2.00 4.48
C ILE A 371 9.52 -1.38 5.30
N VAL A 372 10.70 -1.99 5.28
CA VAL A 372 11.87 -1.53 6.03
C VAL A 372 13.11 -1.51 5.16
N ASN A 373 14.08 -0.69 5.57
CA ASN A 373 15.32 -0.48 4.83
C ASN A 373 16.55 -0.73 5.70
N GLY A 374 17.64 -1.19 5.09
CA GLY A 374 18.91 -1.45 5.74
C GLY A 374 20.02 -1.79 4.75
N PHE A 375 21.26 -1.86 5.22
CA PHE A 375 22.43 -2.22 4.40
C PHE A 375 22.76 -3.72 4.44
N SER A 376 22.09 -4.49 5.31
CA SER A 376 22.28 -5.93 5.41
C SER A 376 20.94 -6.67 5.54
N LEU A 377 20.96 -7.97 5.22
CA LEU A 377 19.81 -8.85 5.41
C LEU A 377 19.39 -8.91 6.88
N GLU A 378 20.37 -8.98 7.77
CA GLU A 378 20.14 -9.02 9.21
C GLU A 378 19.44 -7.76 9.70
N GLU A 379 19.85 -6.59 9.21
CA GLU A 379 19.23 -5.31 9.56
C GLU A 379 17.77 -5.25 9.14
N VAL A 380 17.44 -5.60 7.89
CA VAL A 380 16.05 -5.55 7.42
C VAL A 380 15.17 -6.61 8.10
N LEU A 381 15.70 -7.80 8.37
CA LEU A 381 14.98 -8.85 9.10
C LEU A 381 14.71 -8.44 10.55
N ASN A 382 15.70 -7.85 11.23
CA ASN A 382 15.54 -7.35 12.60
C ASN A 382 14.57 -6.19 12.68
N LYS A 383 14.63 -5.20 11.77
CA LYS A 383 13.71 -4.05 11.76
C LYS A 383 12.27 -4.45 11.38
N GLY A 384 12.14 -5.46 10.54
CA GLY A 384 10.87 -5.95 10.01
C GLY A 384 10.34 -7.15 10.79
N ALA A 385 10.32 -8.33 10.15
CA ALA A 385 9.62 -9.51 10.63
C ALA A 385 9.97 -9.97 12.06
N LEU A 386 11.22 -9.77 12.52
CA LEU A 386 11.71 -10.35 13.78
C LEU A 386 11.56 -9.45 15.01
N ASN A 387 11.43 -8.13 14.87
CA ASN A 387 11.15 -7.21 15.98
C ASN A 387 9.93 -6.31 15.72
N ASP A 388 8.94 -6.85 15.01
CA ASP A 388 7.68 -6.15 14.85
C ASP A 388 6.93 -6.03 16.20
N LYS A 389 6.66 -4.79 16.66
CA LYS A 389 5.98 -4.49 17.94
C LYS A 389 4.51 -4.93 17.93
N PHE A 390 3.94 -5.19 16.76
CA PHE A 390 2.58 -5.75 16.62
C PHE A 390 2.52 -7.25 16.86
N ASN A 391 3.65 -7.93 16.63
CA ASN A 391 3.77 -9.35 16.85
C ASN A 391 4.37 -9.55 18.25
N ASN A 392 3.65 -10.24 19.11
CA ASN A 392 4.14 -10.57 20.45
C ASN A 392 5.24 -11.65 20.34
N ASN A 393 6.43 -11.26 19.87
CA ASN A 393 7.50 -12.17 19.47
C ASN A 393 7.97 -13.03 20.63
N PHE A 394 7.94 -12.46 21.84
CA PHE A 394 8.26 -13.21 23.05
C PHE A 394 7.32 -14.40 23.25
N ASP A 395 6.01 -14.20 23.11
CA ASP A 395 5.04 -15.28 23.23
C ASP A 395 5.16 -16.29 22.07
N ARG A 396 5.39 -15.81 20.84
CA ARG A 396 5.64 -16.70 19.68
C ARG A 396 6.84 -17.61 19.93
N TYR A 397 7.96 -17.06 20.42
CA TYR A 397 9.15 -17.85 20.76
C TYR A 397 8.88 -18.81 21.92
N ASN A 398 8.10 -18.42 22.92
CA ASN A 398 7.74 -19.30 24.01
C ASN A 398 6.84 -20.45 23.56
N GLU A 399 5.95 -20.23 22.59
CA GLU A 399 5.15 -21.29 21.96
C GLU A 399 6.03 -22.25 21.16
N LEU A 400 6.90 -21.73 20.30
CA LEU A 400 7.79 -22.56 19.47
C LEU A 400 8.77 -23.39 20.30
N ARG A 401 9.28 -22.85 21.42
CA ARG A 401 10.17 -23.58 22.34
C ARG A 401 9.51 -24.76 23.06
N LYS A 402 8.17 -24.79 23.14
CA LYS A 402 7.42 -25.90 23.76
C LYS A 402 7.26 -27.08 22.80
N LEU A 403 7.38 -26.84 21.49
CA LEU A 403 7.25 -27.89 20.49
C LEU A 403 8.43 -28.86 20.57
N ASP A 404 8.18 -30.14 20.38
CA ASP A 404 9.26 -31.10 20.12
C ASP A 404 9.83 -30.94 18.68
N ASP A 405 10.83 -31.75 18.33
CA ASP A 405 11.49 -31.63 17.03
C ASP A 405 10.60 -32.09 15.87
N ASP A 406 9.70 -33.06 16.10
CA ASP A 406 8.77 -33.56 15.09
C ASP A 406 7.69 -32.51 14.80
N GLU A 407 7.12 -31.92 15.86
CA GLU A 407 6.16 -30.81 15.77
C GLU A 407 6.76 -29.58 15.09
N LEU A 408 8.03 -29.25 15.39
CA LEU A 408 8.73 -28.15 14.72
C LEU A 408 8.98 -28.47 13.24
N PHE A 409 9.36 -29.71 12.93
CA PHE A 409 9.60 -30.15 11.56
C PHE A 409 8.34 -30.10 10.69
N GLU A 410 7.17 -30.46 11.25
CA GLU A 410 5.88 -30.27 10.60
C GLU A 410 5.62 -28.79 10.21
N LYS A 411 6.02 -27.84 11.06
CA LYS A 411 5.92 -26.40 10.75
C LYS A 411 6.90 -25.93 9.67
N ILE A 412 8.04 -26.60 9.53
CA ILE A 412 9.02 -26.33 8.47
C ILE A 412 8.47 -26.79 7.11
N ILE A 413 7.81 -27.95 7.05
CA ILE A 413 7.22 -28.50 5.81
C ILE A 413 5.94 -27.76 5.41
N HIS A 414 5.16 -27.32 6.40
CA HIS A 414 3.89 -26.63 6.21
C HIS A 414 4.00 -25.16 6.65
N PRO A 415 4.54 -24.29 5.79
CA PRO A 415 4.88 -22.93 6.16
C PRO A 415 3.66 -22.15 6.60
N THR A 416 3.85 -21.37 7.66
CA THR A 416 2.87 -20.43 8.19
C THR A 416 3.43 -19.01 8.11
N ASN A 417 2.62 -18.01 8.44
CA ASN A 417 3.07 -16.63 8.65
C ASN A 417 4.18 -16.48 9.72
N TRP A 418 4.56 -17.55 10.45
CA TRP A 418 5.68 -17.57 11.40
C TRP A 418 6.93 -18.25 10.85
N MET A 419 7.03 -18.48 9.53
CA MET A 419 8.11 -19.27 8.93
C MET A 419 9.52 -18.83 9.36
N LEU A 420 9.79 -17.52 9.41
CA LEU A 420 11.09 -17.01 9.85
C LEU A 420 11.40 -17.33 11.33
N ASP A 421 10.39 -17.25 12.20
CA ASP A 421 10.53 -17.59 13.63
C ASP A 421 10.71 -19.11 13.83
N VAL A 422 10.03 -19.93 13.04
CA VAL A 422 10.19 -21.39 13.00
C VAL A 422 11.62 -21.76 12.59
N LEU A 423 12.15 -21.12 11.54
CA LEU A 423 13.53 -21.34 11.10
C LEU A 423 14.56 -20.87 12.13
N LEU A 424 14.31 -19.76 12.83
CA LEU A 424 15.17 -19.32 13.92
C LEU A 424 15.24 -20.36 15.05
N GLU A 425 14.10 -20.97 15.41
CA GLU A 425 14.08 -22.04 16.40
C GLU A 425 14.78 -23.31 15.90
N ALA A 426 14.59 -23.69 14.64
CA ALA A 426 15.29 -24.84 14.04
C ALA A 426 16.82 -24.66 14.04
N LEU A 427 17.30 -23.47 13.64
CA LEU A 427 18.72 -23.13 13.68
C LEU A 427 19.27 -23.09 15.11
N ARG A 428 18.49 -22.61 16.08
CA ARG A 428 18.84 -22.66 17.51
C ARG A 428 19.01 -24.10 18.01
N ARG A 429 18.23 -25.04 17.48
CA ARG A 429 18.34 -26.49 17.72
C ARG A 429 19.40 -27.18 16.84
N LYS A 430 20.18 -26.41 16.08
CA LYS A 430 21.29 -26.88 15.23
C LYS A 430 20.86 -27.74 14.03
N PHE A 431 19.66 -27.52 13.50
CA PHE A 431 19.29 -28.06 12.19
C PHE A 431 20.24 -27.51 11.11
N GLU A 432 20.68 -28.36 10.19
CA GLU A 432 21.66 -27.97 9.18
C GLU A 432 21.04 -27.05 8.10
N LYS A 433 21.67 -25.90 7.82
CA LYS A 433 21.20 -24.95 6.79
C LYS A 433 20.96 -25.57 5.41
N PRO A 434 21.84 -26.45 4.88
CA PRO A 434 21.59 -27.09 3.59
C PRO A 434 20.30 -27.93 3.59
N VAL A 435 20.03 -28.66 4.67
CA VAL A 435 18.81 -29.47 4.82
C VAL A 435 17.57 -28.58 4.90
N LEU A 436 17.62 -27.51 5.70
CA LEU A 436 16.55 -26.52 5.76
C LEU A 436 16.29 -25.89 4.39
N SER A 437 17.35 -25.53 3.65
CA SER A 437 17.24 -24.95 2.30
C SER A 437 16.58 -25.90 1.31
N GLU A 438 16.96 -27.19 1.35
CA GLU A 438 16.39 -28.22 0.48
C GLU A 438 14.90 -28.46 0.76
N ILE A 439 14.52 -28.56 2.04
CA ILE A 439 13.13 -28.85 2.44
C ILE A 439 12.22 -27.66 2.20
N THR A 440 12.70 -26.45 2.53
CA THR A 440 11.86 -25.24 2.51
C THR A 440 11.90 -24.49 1.20
N GLY A 441 12.92 -24.73 0.36
CA GLY A 441 13.21 -23.94 -0.84
C GLY A 441 13.76 -22.53 -0.57
N ILE A 442 14.00 -22.18 0.70
CA ILE A 442 14.55 -20.87 1.09
C ILE A 442 16.06 -20.87 0.84
N ASN A 443 16.55 -19.83 0.17
CA ASN A 443 17.95 -19.72 -0.23
C ASN A 443 18.91 -19.53 0.98
N LEU A 444 20.12 -20.06 0.85
CA LEU A 444 21.17 -20.04 1.89
C LEU A 444 21.55 -18.65 2.45
N PRO A 445 21.54 -17.54 1.68
CA PRO A 445 21.83 -16.21 2.23
C PRO A 445 20.88 -15.84 3.38
N TYR A 446 19.58 -16.14 3.26
CA TYR A 446 18.60 -15.83 4.29
C TYR A 446 18.79 -16.71 5.55
N LEU A 447 19.01 -18.01 5.37
CA LEU A 447 19.31 -18.91 6.49
C LEU A 447 20.61 -18.52 7.21
N THR A 448 21.58 -17.97 6.47
CA THR A 448 22.82 -17.45 7.05
C THR A 448 22.61 -16.16 7.82
N ALA A 449 21.78 -15.24 7.31
CA ALA A 449 21.39 -14.03 8.04
C ALA A 449 20.65 -14.38 9.34
N LEU A 450 19.72 -15.34 9.32
CA LEU A 450 19.03 -15.82 10.53
C LEU A 450 20.00 -16.44 11.54
N GLN A 451 20.98 -17.23 11.08
CA GLN A 451 22.03 -17.77 11.96
C GLN A 451 22.86 -16.65 12.61
N ASN A 452 23.29 -15.65 11.82
CA ASN A 452 24.04 -14.52 12.33
C ASN A 452 23.28 -13.77 13.44
N ILE A 453 21.95 -13.61 13.26
CA ILE A 453 21.07 -12.99 14.27
C ILE A 453 21.04 -13.82 15.56
N ILE A 454 20.95 -15.15 15.46
CA ILE A 454 20.98 -16.05 16.63
C ILE A 454 22.32 -15.96 17.34
N ASP A 455 23.43 -16.06 16.61
CA ASP A 455 24.78 -16.04 17.18
C ASP A 455 25.02 -14.74 17.96
N ASN A 456 24.55 -13.61 17.44
CA ASN A 456 24.61 -12.34 18.15
C ASN A 456 23.73 -12.31 19.41
N SER A 457 22.53 -12.90 19.37
CA SER A 457 21.64 -12.95 20.54
C SER A 457 22.24 -13.76 21.71
N LEU A 458 23.09 -14.75 21.42
CA LEU A 458 23.80 -15.54 22.42
C LEU A 458 24.88 -14.72 23.13
N ILE A 459 25.65 -13.92 22.38
CA ILE A 459 26.67 -13.00 22.93
C ILE A 459 26.04 -12.06 23.98
N ILE A 460 24.85 -11.50 23.69
CA ILE A 460 24.11 -10.64 24.63
C ILE A 460 23.75 -11.42 25.90
N ARG A 461 23.24 -12.65 25.75
CA ARG A 461 22.74 -13.46 26.86
C ARG A 461 23.86 -13.96 27.78
N GLU A 462 25.02 -14.24 27.22
CA GLU A 462 26.20 -14.74 27.95
C GLU A 462 26.99 -13.61 28.64
N GLY A 463 26.61 -12.35 28.42
CA GLY A 463 27.22 -11.19 29.08
C GLY A 463 28.56 -10.78 28.48
N GLU A 464 28.92 -11.30 27.31
CA GLU A 464 30.17 -11.01 26.58
C GLU A 464 30.05 -9.72 25.73
N VAL A 465 29.35 -8.71 26.26
CA VAL A 465 29.13 -7.45 25.54
C VAL A 465 30.39 -6.59 25.63
N ASP A 466 31.13 -6.49 24.52
CA ASP A 466 32.25 -5.56 24.33
C ASP A 466 31.97 -4.56 23.19
N GLY A 467 32.87 -3.59 22.99
CA GLY A 467 32.70 -2.56 21.97
C GLY A 467 32.63 -3.07 20.52
N LYS A 468 33.26 -4.23 20.21
CA LYS A 468 33.22 -4.84 18.87
C LYS A 468 31.89 -5.55 18.63
N ASN A 469 31.38 -6.24 19.64
CA ASN A 469 30.09 -6.92 19.58
C ASN A 469 28.95 -5.90 19.50
N VAL A 470 29.06 -4.77 20.21
CA VAL A 470 28.09 -3.66 20.10
C VAL A 470 28.02 -3.08 18.70
N GLU A 471 29.17 -2.82 18.06
CA GLU A 471 29.20 -2.32 16.68
C GLU A 471 28.50 -3.27 15.71
N ARG A 472 28.84 -4.56 15.77
CA ARG A 472 28.20 -5.60 14.95
C ARG A 472 26.69 -5.72 15.20
N MET A 473 26.23 -5.57 16.45
CA MET A 473 24.81 -5.60 16.78
C MET A 473 24.05 -4.41 16.18
N VAL A 474 24.63 -3.22 16.28
CA VAL A 474 24.06 -1.98 15.72
C VAL A 474 24.04 -2.03 14.18
N GLU A 475 25.09 -2.57 13.56
CA GLU A 475 25.15 -2.86 12.11
C GLU A 475 24.03 -3.80 11.65
N MET A 476 23.70 -4.80 12.46
CA MET A 476 22.61 -5.73 12.17
C MET A 476 21.22 -5.19 12.54
N GLY A 477 21.07 -3.89 12.78
CA GLY A 477 19.77 -3.26 13.05
C GLY A 477 19.19 -3.54 14.43
N VAL A 478 19.98 -4.05 15.38
CA VAL A 478 19.52 -4.27 16.75
C VAL A 478 19.40 -2.92 17.46
N LYS A 479 18.20 -2.35 17.46
CA LYS A 479 17.83 -1.20 18.27
C LYS A 479 16.57 -1.55 19.07
N GLY A 480 16.60 -1.38 20.39
CA GLY A 480 15.40 -1.30 21.25
C GLY A 480 14.19 -2.22 20.99
N VAL A 481 14.25 -3.51 21.38
CA VAL A 481 13.17 -4.23 22.11
C VAL A 481 13.79 -5.21 23.13
N GLY A 482 13.37 -5.17 24.41
CA GLY A 482 13.86 -6.06 25.48
C GLY A 482 15.16 -5.59 26.14
N HIS A 483 16.13 -6.49 26.35
CA HIS A 483 17.46 -6.17 26.93
C HIS A 483 18.24 -5.10 26.14
N SER A 484 17.79 -4.71 24.95
CA SER A 484 18.37 -3.65 24.14
C SER A 484 17.89 -2.23 24.50
N LYS A 485 17.00 -2.05 25.48
CA LYS A 485 16.79 -0.71 26.10
C LYS A 485 18.05 -0.28 26.86
N LEU A 486 18.76 -1.23 27.48
CA LEU A 486 20.09 -1.03 28.09
C LEU A 486 21.14 -0.58 27.06
N LEU A 487 20.97 -0.98 25.79
CA LEU A 487 21.85 -0.60 24.69
C LEU A 487 21.59 0.85 24.24
N LEU A 488 20.33 1.28 24.15
CA LEU A 488 19.97 2.67 23.80
C LEU A 488 20.40 3.71 24.86
N ASP A 489 20.47 3.30 26.13
CA ASP A 489 20.95 4.14 27.23
C ASP A 489 22.50 4.20 27.31
N SER A 490 23.22 3.44 26.45
CA SER A 490 24.68 3.49 26.37
C SER A 490 25.15 4.57 25.40
N SER A 491 26.15 5.37 25.82
CA SER A 491 26.72 6.48 25.03
C SER A 491 27.26 6.05 23.67
N ASP A 492 27.62 4.77 23.52
CA ASP A 492 28.28 4.24 22.31
C ASP A 492 27.28 3.88 21.19
N ILE A 493 25.98 3.76 21.50
CA ILE A 493 24.93 3.39 20.54
C ILE A 493 24.19 4.60 19.98
N VAL A 494 24.01 5.64 20.79
CA VAL A 494 23.51 6.95 20.34
C VAL A 494 24.49 7.59 19.35
N THR A 495 25.80 7.39 19.52
CA THR A 495 26.85 8.01 18.68
C THR A 495 27.01 7.42 17.28
N LYS A 496 26.37 6.28 16.95
CA LYS A 496 26.48 5.60 15.64
C LYS A 496 25.17 5.47 14.87
N THR A 497 24.07 6.02 15.40
CA THR A 497 22.81 6.05 14.66
C THR A 497 22.82 7.20 13.67
N VAL A 498 22.57 6.90 12.40
CA VAL A 498 22.52 7.90 11.33
C VAL A 498 21.24 7.75 10.52
N VAL A 499 20.93 8.79 9.75
CA VAL A 499 19.85 8.77 8.78
C VAL A 499 20.48 8.79 7.39
N LYS A 500 20.05 7.86 6.54
CA LYS A 500 20.55 7.70 5.17
C LYS A 500 19.46 8.00 4.17
N ASN A 501 19.83 8.63 3.07
CA ASN A 501 18.88 8.93 2.01
C ASN A 501 18.66 7.69 1.14
N LYS A 502 17.40 7.45 0.75
CA LYS A 502 17.04 6.41 -0.22
C LYS A 502 17.32 6.94 -1.62
N GLN A 503 18.57 6.86 -2.05
CA GLN A 503 18.97 7.34 -3.37
C GLN A 503 19.34 6.17 -4.27
N SER A 504 18.92 6.24 -5.53
CA SER A 504 19.56 5.44 -6.56
C SER A 504 20.89 6.08 -6.93
N VAL A 505 21.98 5.33 -6.80
CA VAL A 505 23.34 5.79 -7.08
C VAL A 505 23.55 6.00 -8.58
N SER A 506 22.96 5.16 -9.44
CA SER A 506 23.14 5.23 -10.90
C SER A 506 22.21 6.23 -11.57
N VAL A 507 20.98 6.36 -11.07
CA VAL A 507 20.07 7.44 -11.47
C VAL A 507 20.48 8.65 -10.64
N ALA A 508 21.63 9.23 -10.99
CA ALA A 508 22.16 10.45 -10.41
C ALA A 508 21.18 11.59 -10.72
N ASN A 509 20.15 11.69 -9.90
CA ASN A 509 19.05 12.61 -10.04
C ASN A 509 19.44 13.92 -9.36
N ASN A 510 20.48 14.60 -9.85
CA ASN A 510 20.83 15.95 -9.39
C ASN A 510 19.64 16.93 -9.57
N GLU A 511 18.64 16.57 -10.38
CA GLU A 511 17.44 17.36 -10.66
C GLU A 511 16.16 16.85 -9.95
N PHE A 512 16.16 15.65 -9.38
CA PHE A 512 15.01 15.10 -8.65
C PHE A 512 15.38 14.95 -7.17
N MET A 513 14.97 15.93 -6.37
CA MET A 513 15.18 15.89 -4.92
C MET A 513 14.25 14.85 -4.29
N ASN A 514 14.84 13.80 -3.74
CA ASN A 514 14.14 12.81 -2.94
C ASN A 514 14.43 13.02 -1.45
N HIS A 515 13.39 13.23 -0.66
CA HIS A 515 13.48 13.41 0.79
C HIS A 515 13.00 12.18 1.55
N ASN A 516 13.20 10.98 0.96
CA ASN A 516 12.96 9.73 1.64
C ASN A 516 14.24 9.25 2.30
N TYR A 517 14.15 8.95 3.58
CA TYR A 517 15.27 8.53 4.41
C TYR A 517 14.90 7.28 5.23
N PHE A 518 15.92 6.64 5.79
CA PHE A 518 15.75 5.59 6.79
C PHE A 518 16.81 5.70 7.88
N VAL A 519 16.42 5.30 9.09
CA VAL A 519 17.33 5.20 10.23
C VAL A 519 18.16 3.93 10.08
N THR A 520 19.48 4.03 10.23
CA THR A 520 20.41 2.89 10.19
C THR A 520 21.60 3.15 11.12
N SER A 521 22.63 2.32 11.04
CA SER A 521 23.91 2.52 11.71
C SER A 521 24.93 3.04 10.71
N GLY A 522 25.87 3.86 11.17
CA GLY A 522 26.91 4.37 10.31
C GLY A 522 27.69 5.55 10.90
N ILE A 523 28.55 6.11 10.07
CA ILE A 523 29.51 7.14 10.47
C ILE A 523 29.06 8.54 10.01
N SER A 524 28.23 8.65 8.97
CA SER A 524 27.76 9.93 8.43
C SER A 524 26.24 9.98 8.25
N ASN A 525 25.66 11.09 8.69
CA ASN A 525 24.25 11.43 8.49
C ASN A 525 24.07 12.18 7.16
N GLU A 526 23.03 11.84 6.41
CA GLU A 526 22.67 12.45 5.13
C GLU A 526 21.37 13.24 5.19
N LEU A 527 20.72 13.30 6.37
CA LEU A 527 19.52 14.09 6.59
C LEU A 527 19.78 15.55 6.26
N LYS A 528 19.08 16.05 5.24
CA LYS A 528 19.10 17.47 4.85
C LYS A 528 17.80 18.11 5.30
N LEU A 529 17.91 19.10 6.18
CA LEU A 529 16.81 19.91 6.68
C LEU A 529 16.98 21.34 6.17
N SER A 530 15.86 22.03 5.90
CA SER A 530 15.87 23.47 5.64
C SER A 530 16.01 24.29 6.94
N ASP A 531 16.10 25.61 6.83
CA ASP A 531 16.09 26.52 7.99
C ASP A 531 14.68 26.78 8.54
N CYS A 532 13.63 26.32 7.85
CA CYS A 532 12.25 26.51 8.29
C CYS A 532 11.98 25.78 9.61
N LYS A 533 11.04 26.28 10.42
CA LYS A 533 10.54 25.51 11.57
C LYS A 533 9.85 24.24 11.09
N LYS A 534 9.95 23.16 11.88
CA LYS A 534 9.46 21.84 11.53
C LYS A 534 8.23 21.46 12.34
N ILE A 535 7.32 20.73 11.71
CA ILE A 535 6.31 19.95 12.41
C ILE A 535 6.58 18.48 12.12
N ILE A 536 6.76 17.70 13.18
CA ILE A 536 6.98 16.26 13.09
C ILE A 536 5.63 15.56 13.17
N VAL A 537 5.33 14.67 12.24
CA VAL A 537 4.15 13.81 12.25
C VAL A 537 4.59 12.37 12.44
N ARG A 538 4.26 11.77 13.60
CA ARG A 538 4.53 10.36 13.88
C ARG A 538 3.32 9.53 13.52
N THR A 539 3.54 8.42 12.85
CA THR A 539 2.48 7.60 12.27
C THR A 539 2.42 6.23 12.92
N PRO A 540 1.24 5.68 13.27
CA PRO A 540 1.14 4.32 13.77
C PRO A 540 1.46 3.32 12.67
N ILE A 541 1.87 2.13 13.12
CA ILE A 541 1.80 0.93 12.30
C ILE A 541 0.32 0.56 12.17
N ILE A 542 -0.12 0.26 10.95
CA ILE A 542 -1.52 -0.01 10.67
C ILE A 542 -1.64 -1.35 9.95
N THR A 543 -2.24 -2.32 10.61
CA THR A 543 -2.40 -3.67 10.06
C THR A 543 -3.64 -3.84 9.17
N SER A 544 -4.46 -2.79 9.01
CA SER A 544 -5.76 -2.79 8.34
C SER A 544 -5.75 -1.91 7.08
N LYS A 545 -6.12 -2.47 5.92
CA LYS A 545 -6.10 -1.74 4.62
C LYS A 545 -6.93 -0.46 4.62
N THR A 546 -8.12 -0.49 5.21
CA THR A 546 -9.01 0.66 5.28
C THR A 546 -8.36 1.82 6.03
N ASP A 547 -7.67 1.50 7.13
CA ASP A 547 -6.97 2.47 7.97
C ASP A 547 -5.72 3.03 7.26
N VAL A 548 -5.08 2.26 6.36
CA VAL A 548 -3.93 2.74 5.57
C VAL A 548 -4.34 3.83 4.58
N MET A 549 -5.47 3.70 3.86
CA MET A 549 -5.95 4.76 2.94
C MET A 549 -6.26 6.07 3.67
N ILE A 550 -6.99 5.91 4.77
CA ILE A 550 -7.37 6.95 5.71
C ILE A 550 -6.14 7.72 6.19
N ARG A 551 -5.10 6.99 6.65
CA ARG A 551 -3.83 7.58 7.08
C ARG A 551 -3.15 8.31 5.94
N GLN A 552 -3.05 7.73 4.75
CA GLN A 552 -2.38 8.37 3.61
C GLN A 552 -3.02 9.71 3.25
N PHE A 553 -4.35 9.77 3.27
CA PHE A 553 -5.07 11.02 3.04
C PHE A 553 -4.81 12.05 4.14
N VAL A 554 -4.89 11.68 5.41
CA VAL A 554 -4.63 12.60 6.53
C VAL A 554 -3.21 13.14 6.47
N LEU A 555 -2.22 12.27 6.23
CA LEU A 555 -0.82 12.67 6.07
C LEU A 555 -0.61 13.58 4.86
N PHE A 556 -1.34 13.36 3.77
CA PHE A 556 -1.35 14.25 2.61
C PHE A 556 -1.89 15.63 2.92
N GLN A 557 -3.04 15.74 3.58
CA GLN A 557 -3.60 17.04 3.96
C GLN A 557 -2.75 17.76 5.00
N LEU A 558 -2.27 17.04 6.02
CA LEU A 558 -1.38 17.59 7.05
C LEU A 558 -0.12 18.15 6.40
N SER A 559 0.57 17.34 5.60
CA SER A 559 1.80 17.75 4.94
C SER A 559 1.59 18.96 4.02
N LYS A 560 0.48 18.98 3.27
CA LYS A 560 0.13 20.11 2.41
C LYS A 560 -0.14 21.37 3.22
N SER A 561 -0.91 21.29 4.30
CA SER A 561 -1.21 22.45 5.15
C SER A 561 0.05 22.97 5.87
N ILE A 562 0.91 22.08 6.38
CA ILE A 562 2.21 22.45 6.99
C ILE A 562 3.09 23.20 5.97
N ASP A 563 3.28 22.64 4.77
CA ASP A 563 4.05 23.26 3.68
C ASP A 563 3.48 24.62 3.25
N GLN A 564 2.14 24.72 3.10
CA GLN A 564 1.46 25.97 2.73
C GLN A 564 1.63 27.09 3.77
N ASN A 565 1.86 26.74 5.04
CA ASN A 565 2.16 27.69 6.11
C ASN A 565 3.67 28.00 6.24
N GLY A 566 4.50 27.57 5.27
CA GLY A 566 5.93 27.87 5.22
C GLY A 566 6.78 27.05 6.20
N LEU A 567 6.23 25.95 6.72
CA LEU A 567 6.92 25.03 7.62
C LEU A 567 7.40 23.79 6.85
N GLU A 568 8.36 23.07 7.43
CA GLU A 568 8.87 21.83 6.87
C GLU A 568 8.19 20.61 7.54
N PRO A 569 7.35 19.85 6.81
CA PRO A 569 6.76 18.62 7.33
C PRO A 569 7.77 17.47 7.36
N ILE A 570 7.91 16.84 8.53
CA ILE A 570 8.72 15.62 8.72
C ILE A 570 7.80 14.49 9.15
N ILE A 571 7.70 13.44 8.33
CA ILE A 571 6.92 12.24 8.65
C ILE A 571 7.83 11.13 9.13
N ILE A 572 7.44 10.47 10.22
CA ILE A 572 8.17 9.38 10.84
C ILE A 572 7.25 8.18 11.01
N GLY A 573 7.66 7.02 10.51
CA GLY A 573 6.85 5.81 10.55
C GLY A 573 7.60 4.54 10.18
N ARG A 574 6.94 3.38 10.34
CA ARG A 574 7.42 2.06 9.87
C ARG A 574 6.94 1.68 8.49
N GLU A 575 5.92 2.37 8.01
CA GLU A 575 5.32 2.11 6.71
C GLU A 575 5.58 3.32 5.85
N PRO A 576 5.95 3.12 4.58
CA PRO A 576 6.05 4.21 3.65
C PRO A 576 4.77 5.02 3.67
N TRP A 577 4.88 6.30 3.93
CA TRP A 577 3.84 7.19 3.47
C TRP A 577 4.03 7.23 1.95
N ASN A 578 3.38 6.30 1.22
CA ASN A 578 3.43 6.21 -0.24
C ASN A 578 2.89 7.52 -0.84
N ALA A 579 3.69 8.57 -0.77
CA ALA A 579 3.26 9.91 -1.00
C ALA A 579 3.14 10.12 -2.50
N PRO A 580 2.11 10.86 -2.95
CA PRO A 580 2.11 11.38 -4.30
C PRO A 580 3.41 12.10 -4.63
N LEU A 581 3.85 12.00 -5.88
CA LEU A 581 5.14 12.54 -6.33
C LEU A 581 5.30 14.03 -6.00
N VAL A 582 4.22 14.80 -6.13
CA VAL A 582 4.17 16.24 -5.81
C VAL A 582 4.54 16.56 -4.36
N MET A 583 4.28 15.63 -3.43
CA MET A 583 4.59 15.82 -2.00
C MET A 583 5.97 15.29 -1.62
N ARG A 584 6.54 14.33 -2.35
CA ARG A 584 7.86 13.75 -2.05
C ARG A 584 9.00 14.76 -2.05
N ARG A 585 8.84 15.88 -2.77
CA ARG A 585 9.81 16.98 -2.80
C ARG A 585 9.69 17.93 -1.59
N LYS A 586 8.52 17.93 -0.94
CA LYS A 586 8.17 18.90 0.12
C LYS A 586 8.25 18.31 1.51
N VAL A 587 8.12 16.99 1.61
CA VAL A 587 8.04 16.27 2.87
C VAL A 587 9.26 15.42 3.06
N ILE A 588 9.82 15.51 4.26
CA ILE A 588 10.91 14.63 4.69
C ILE A 588 10.27 13.40 5.31
N GLU A 589 10.38 12.26 4.63
CA GLU A 589 9.93 10.98 5.14
C GLU A 589 11.11 10.22 5.74
N ILE A 590 11.00 9.79 6.99
CA ILE A 590 12.03 9.02 7.68
C ILE A 590 11.41 7.70 8.14
N ASP A 591 11.86 6.61 7.51
CA ASP A 591 11.54 5.26 7.96
C ASP A 591 12.34 4.97 9.24
N ASP A 592 11.61 4.99 10.35
CA ASP A 592 12.13 4.69 11.68
C ASP A 592 11.27 3.59 12.30
N PRO A 593 11.76 2.35 12.33
CA PRO A 593 11.05 1.23 12.92
C PRO A 593 10.80 1.45 14.42
N HIS A 594 11.54 2.29 15.13
CA HIS A 594 11.30 2.48 16.57
C HIS A 594 10.52 3.77 16.86
N MET A 595 10.42 4.68 15.88
CA MET A 595 9.85 6.03 15.99
C MET A 595 10.55 6.86 17.09
N GLU A 596 11.85 6.64 17.25
CA GLU A 596 12.69 7.18 18.33
C GLU A 596 13.47 8.43 17.92
N ILE A 597 13.30 8.98 16.69
CA ILE A 597 14.15 10.07 16.17
C ILE A 597 14.44 11.23 17.13
N LYS A 598 13.45 11.59 17.96
CA LYS A 598 13.59 12.69 18.92
C LYS A 598 14.60 12.36 20.02
N GLY A 599 14.65 11.09 20.45
CA GLY A 599 15.64 10.59 21.39
C GLY A 599 17.04 10.46 20.78
N LEU A 600 17.16 10.50 19.45
CA LEU A 600 18.44 10.38 18.74
C LEU A 600 19.17 11.72 18.57
N GLY A 601 18.54 12.86 18.87
CA GLY A 601 19.16 14.19 18.74
C GLY A 601 19.51 14.60 17.30
N LEU A 602 18.85 14.00 16.30
CA LEU A 602 19.16 14.22 14.88
C LEU A 602 18.52 15.49 14.28
N ILE A 603 17.50 16.02 14.95
CA ILE A 603 16.81 17.25 14.58
C ILE A 603 16.98 18.22 15.76
N ASP A 604 17.40 19.44 15.48
CA ASP A 604 17.54 20.47 16.51
C ASP A 604 16.20 20.74 17.19
N ASN A 605 16.15 20.57 18.51
CA ASN A 605 14.93 20.73 19.30
C ASN A 605 14.33 22.14 19.20
N ASP A 606 15.17 23.16 18.98
CA ASP A 606 14.70 24.53 18.83
C ASP A 606 14.03 24.75 17.48
N SER A 607 14.39 23.96 16.46
CA SER A 607 13.77 24.01 15.13
C SER A 607 12.39 23.34 15.07
N ILE A 608 12.04 22.50 16.06
CA ILE A 608 10.77 21.78 16.14
C ILE A 608 9.72 22.66 16.80
N LEU A 609 8.68 23.02 16.05
CA LEU A 609 7.54 23.80 16.55
C LEU A 609 6.56 22.92 17.33
N ASN A 610 6.10 21.83 16.72
CA ASN A 610 5.14 20.90 17.30
C ASN A 610 5.35 19.47 16.78
N ILE A 611 4.83 18.49 17.52
CA ILE A 611 4.81 17.08 17.15
C ILE A 611 3.36 16.62 17.14
N ILE A 612 2.89 16.09 16.02
CA ILE A 612 1.59 15.44 15.91
C ILE A 612 1.81 13.93 15.99
N ASP A 613 1.33 13.29 17.05
CA ASP A 613 1.47 11.85 17.23
C ASP A 613 0.15 11.14 16.92
N LEU A 614 0.14 10.39 15.82
CA LEU A 614 -0.98 9.55 15.41
C LEU A 614 -0.94 8.17 16.09
N SER A 615 0.14 7.83 16.81
CA SER A 615 0.34 6.50 17.38
C SER A 615 -0.33 6.35 18.75
N LYS A 616 -0.94 5.18 19.00
CA LYS A 616 -1.60 4.87 20.28
C LYS A 616 -0.63 4.53 21.42
N ASN A 617 0.61 4.23 21.10
CA ASN A 617 1.54 3.52 21.99
C ASN A 617 2.79 4.34 22.35
N LEU A 618 2.97 5.53 21.80
CA LEU A 618 4.08 6.43 22.13
C LEU A 618 3.49 7.70 22.71
N VAL A 619 3.61 7.84 24.02
CA VAL A 619 3.28 9.08 24.71
C VAL A 619 4.57 9.57 25.36
N ASP A 620 5.07 10.71 24.88
CA ASP A 620 6.03 11.50 25.63
C ASP A 620 5.21 12.35 26.62
N THR A 621 4.95 11.80 27.80
CA THR A 621 3.97 12.35 28.76
C THR A 621 4.36 13.73 29.27
N ASP A 622 5.61 14.14 29.07
CA ASP A 622 6.17 15.35 29.67
C ASP A 622 6.37 16.49 28.63
N ASP A 623 6.26 16.21 27.32
CA ASP A 623 6.43 17.24 26.29
C ASP A 623 5.10 17.85 25.83
N LYS A 624 4.87 19.10 26.23
CA LYS A 624 3.69 19.91 25.88
C LYS A 624 3.56 20.24 24.39
N ARG A 625 4.58 19.98 23.56
CA ARG A 625 4.55 20.15 22.10
C ARG A 625 3.94 18.94 21.38
N VAL A 626 3.64 17.86 22.10
CA VAL A 626 3.06 16.65 21.51
C VAL A 626 1.54 16.76 21.50
N PHE A 627 0.98 16.90 20.31
CA PHE A 627 -0.44 16.83 20.05
C PHE A 627 -0.85 15.38 19.76
N GLN A 628 -1.69 14.79 20.61
CA GLN A 628 -2.21 13.44 20.39
C GLN A 628 -3.40 13.47 19.44
N PHE A 629 -3.29 12.72 18.35
CA PHE A 629 -4.37 12.62 17.36
C PHE A 629 -5.26 11.38 17.60
N SER A 630 -4.75 10.38 18.33
CA SER A 630 -5.48 9.13 18.58
C SER A 630 -6.74 9.39 19.42
N SER A 631 -7.89 8.85 18.98
CA SER A 631 -9.13 9.02 19.73
C SER A 631 -9.07 8.35 21.11
N GLN A 632 -9.25 9.14 22.16
CA GLN A 632 -9.59 8.70 23.50
C GLN A 632 -11.09 8.85 23.71
N LYS A 633 -11.78 7.75 24.04
CA LYS A 633 -13.20 7.78 24.41
C LYS A 633 -13.32 8.45 25.80
N VAL A 634 -14.05 9.55 25.87
CA VAL A 634 -14.28 10.34 27.09
C VAL A 634 -15.66 10.02 27.68
N LYS A 635 -16.68 9.88 26.81
CA LYS A 635 -18.07 9.61 27.19
C LYS A 635 -18.68 8.60 26.22
N ASP A 636 -19.46 7.66 26.74
CA ASP A 636 -20.19 6.68 25.96
C ASP A 636 -21.49 6.29 26.67
N ILE A 637 -22.62 6.75 26.13
CA ILE A 637 -23.96 6.41 26.59
C ILE A 637 -24.63 5.62 25.48
N GLU A 638 -25.01 4.38 25.78
CA GLU A 638 -25.76 3.53 24.85
C GLU A 638 -27.22 4.00 24.75
N LEU A 639 -27.46 4.92 23.83
CA LEU A 639 -28.77 5.41 23.43
C LEU A 639 -28.88 5.31 21.91
N GLU A 640 -29.95 4.70 21.42
CA GLU A 640 -30.26 4.62 20.00
C GLU A 640 -31.32 5.65 19.62
N GLY A 641 -31.16 6.26 18.44
CA GLY A 641 -32.13 7.17 17.88
C GLY A 641 -32.16 7.10 16.36
N ASN A 642 -33.27 7.53 15.78
CA ASN A 642 -33.49 7.47 14.33
C ASN A 642 -32.66 8.51 13.55
N THR A 643 -32.22 9.56 14.25
CA THR A 643 -31.50 10.70 13.69
C THR A 643 -30.29 10.99 14.57
N LEU A 644 -29.11 10.89 13.98
CA LEU A 644 -27.84 11.11 14.66
C LEU A 644 -27.05 12.17 13.89
N VAL A 645 -26.51 13.14 14.61
CA VAL A 645 -25.57 14.12 14.09
C VAL A 645 -24.22 13.89 14.76
N ARG A 646 -23.18 13.79 13.95
CA ARG A 646 -21.81 13.79 14.43
C ARG A 646 -21.21 15.17 14.18
N VAL A 647 -20.60 15.77 15.20
CA VAL A 647 -19.97 17.08 15.09
C VAL A 647 -18.50 16.94 15.44
N MET A 648 -17.63 17.40 14.54
CA MET A 648 -16.22 17.58 14.84
C MET A 648 -15.94 19.02 15.21
N VAL A 649 -15.14 19.16 16.26
CA VAL A 649 -14.83 20.44 16.84
C VAL A 649 -13.32 20.56 16.96
N VAL A 650 -12.78 21.70 16.54
CA VAL A 650 -11.41 22.09 16.82
C VAL A 650 -11.47 23.20 17.86
N SER A 651 -10.88 22.97 19.02
CA SER A 651 -10.82 23.93 20.13
C SER A 651 -9.41 24.49 20.28
N ASP A 652 -9.29 25.76 20.66
CA ASP A 652 -8.02 26.36 21.08
C ASP A 652 -7.82 26.37 22.61
N GLY A 653 -8.73 25.72 23.33
CA GLY A 653 -8.80 25.66 24.79
C GLY A 653 -9.73 26.69 25.43
N LYS A 654 -10.25 27.64 24.65
CA LYS A 654 -11.25 28.61 25.15
C LYS A 654 -12.45 28.72 24.22
N ASN A 655 -12.18 28.78 22.92
CA ASN A 655 -13.19 28.87 21.87
C ASN A 655 -13.06 27.67 20.93
N TYR A 656 -14.05 27.48 20.06
CA TYR A 656 -14.04 26.38 19.11
C TYR A 656 -14.68 26.70 17.77
N LEU A 657 -14.32 25.90 16.77
CA LEU A 657 -14.97 25.83 15.45
C LEU A 657 -15.51 24.42 15.24
N ALA A 658 -16.65 24.31 14.56
CA ALA A 658 -17.31 23.06 14.20
C ALA A 658 -17.31 22.85 12.66
N PRO A 659 -16.14 22.71 12.03
CA PRO A 659 -16.01 22.71 10.56
C PRO A 659 -16.65 21.50 9.87
N ALA A 660 -16.98 20.43 10.61
CA ALA A 660 -17.57 19.23 10.06
C ALA A 660 -18.78 18.77 10.89
N VAL A 661 -19.94 18.72 10.23
CA VAL A 661 -21.16 18.12 10.78
C VAL A 661 -21.67 17.05 9.81
N ILE A 662 -21.81 15.82 10.30
CA ILE A 662 -22.36 14.69 9.54
C ILE A 662 -23.75 14.39 10.07
N TYR A 663 -24.70 14.23 9.16
CA TYR A 663 -26.03 13.70 9.47
C TYR A 663 -26.10 12.22 9.11
N ARG A 664 -26.62 11.40 10.02
CA ARG A 664 -26.88 9.98 9.83
C ARG A 664 -28.35 9.65 10.09
N ALA A 665 -28.94 8.88 9.19
CA ALA A 665 -30.29 8.36 9.31
C ALA A 665 -30.36 6.92 8.83
N LYS A 666 -31.06 6.06 9.57
CA LYS A 666 -31.32 4.67 9.18
C LYS A 666 -32.73 4.54 8.59
N ARG A 667 -32.85 4.03 7.36
CA ARG A 667 -34.10 3.85 6.61
C ARG A 667 -34.06 2.63 5.72
N ASP A 668 -35.14 1.83 5.71
CA ASP A 668 -35.29 0.64 4.86
C ASP A 668 -34.11 -0.35 4.94
N ASP A 669 -33.60 -0.61 6.16
CA ASP A 669 -32.37 -1.37 6.43
C ASP A 669 -31.05 -0.79 5.88
N HIS A 670 -31.09 0.42 5.32
CA HIS A 670 -29.92 1.16 4.85
C HIS A 670 -29.57 2.33 5.80
N LEU A 671 -28.28 2.52 6.08
CA LEU A 671 -27.72 3.68 6.77
C LEU A 671 -27.30 4.74 5.76
N TYR A 672 -27.91 5.91 5.82
CA TYR A 672 -27.57 7.08 5.02
C TYR A 672 -26.71 8.04 5.84
N GLU A 673 -25.60 8.51 5.27
CA GLU A 673 -24.75 9.54 5.87
C GLU A 673 -24.56 10.70 4.89
N ILE A 674 -24.67 11.94 5.37
CA ILE A 674 -24.46 13.16 4.59
C ILE A 674 -23.41 14.01 5.29
N SER A 675 -22.29 14.30 4.61
CA SER A 675 -21.23 15.17 5.13
C SER A 675 -21.58 16.66 5.00
N SER A 676 -20.92 17.50 5.79
CA SER A 676 -20.98 18.96 5.68
C SER A 676 -22.42 19.53 5.74
N ILE A 677 -23.27 18.94 6.59
CA ILE A 677 -24.66 19.39 6.71
C ILE A 677 -24.79 20.77 7.36
N ASN A 678 -23.67 21.34 7.83
CA ASN A 678 -23.55 22.71 8.32
C ASN A 678 -24.45 23.68 7.53
N ASN A 679 -24.39 23.62 6.20
CA ASN A 679 -25.11 24.50 5.26
C ASN A 679 -26.63 24.28 5.18
N PHE A 680 -27.17 23.22 5.78
CA PHE A 680 -28.59 22.82 5.73
C PHE A 680 -29.27 22.71 7.11
N MET A 681 -28.54 23.06 8.17
CA MET A 681 -29.09 23.13 9.54
C MET A 681 -29.86 24.43 9.74
N THR A 682 -30.91 24.38 10.57
CA THR A 682 -31.63 25.60 10.97
C THR A 682 -30.78 26.40 11.96
N PRO A 683 -31.01 27.72 12.10
CA PRO A 683 -30.36 28.52 13.13
C PRO A 683 -30.60 28.00 14.55
N GLU A 684 -31.79 27.45 14.82
CA GLU A 684 -32.16 26.82 16.10
C GLU A 684 -31.32 25.56 16.35
N ASP A 685 -31.26 24.62 15.41
CA ASP A 685 -30.46 23.39 15.58
C ASP A 685 -28.96 23.73 15.78
N ARG A 686 -28.44 24.76 15.09
CA ARG A 686 -27.06 25.22 15.31
C ARG A 686 -26.84 25.80 16.71
N ALA A 687 -27.80 26.57 17.22
CA ALA A 687 -27.72 27.15 18.56
C ALA A 687 -27.74 26.06 19.63
N ASP A 688 -28.68 25.11 19.56
CA ASP A 688 -28.82 24.02 20.51
C ASP A 688 -27.56 23.15 20.56
N ILE A 689 -27.04 22.78 19.37
CA ILE A 689 -25.82 21.96 19.27
C ILE A 689 -24.60 22.73 19.78
N ALA A 690 -24.48 24.02 19.49
CA ALA A 690 -23.38 24.84 20.00
C ALA A 690 -23.41 24.98 21.53
N GLU A 691 -24.59 25.08 22.12
CA GLU A 691 -24.76 25.12 23.58
C GLU A 691 -24.32 23.79 24.22
N LEU A 692 -24.74 22.65 23.66
CA LEU A 692 -24.31 21.33 24.12
C LEU A 692 -22.80 21.13 24.04
N ILE A 693 -22.19 21.56 22.94
CA ILE A 693 -20.74 21.47 22.75
C ILE A 693 -20.02 22.35 23.78
N ASN A 694 -20.48 23.59 24.01
CA ASN A 694 -19.92 24.49 25.02
C ASN A 694 -19.92 23.82 26.40
N GLN A 695 -21.06 23.30 26.85
CA GLN A 695 -21.19 22.63 28.15
C GLN A 695 -20.24 21.44 28.29
N GLU A 696 -20.03 20.68 27.22
CA GLU A 696 -19.10 19.56 27.24
C GLU A 696 -17.62 19.98 27.18
N LEU A 697 -17.29 21.19 26.71
CA LEU A 697 -15.93 21.68 26.55
C LEU A 697 -15.41 22.53 27.72
N GLU A 698 -16.27 22.95 28.65
CA GLU A 698 -16.00 23.93 29.74
C GLU A 698 -14.76 23.65 30.63
N GLU A 699 -14.12 22.48 30.55
CA GLU A 699 -12.97 22.09 31.37
C GLU A 699 -11.65 21.85 30.59
N ASN A 700 -11.38 22.52 29.46
CA ASN A 700 -10.21 22.19 28.63
C ASN A 700 -9.35 23.38 28.18
N ASP A 701 -8.20 23.62 28.81
CA ASP A 701 -7.27 24.72 28.48
C ASP A 701 -6.29 24.41 27.32
N HIS A 702 -6.61 23.47 26.43
CA HIS A 702 -5.69 22.97 25.42
C HIS A 702 -6.26 22.98 24.00
N VAL A 703 -5.38 23.24 23.02
CA VAL A 703 -5.68 23.01 21.60
C VAL A 703 -5.96 21.52 21.41
N ASP A 704 -7.15 21.18 20.90
CA ASP A 704 -7.56 19.78 20.73
C ASP A 704 -8.63 19.61 19.65
N ILE A 705 -8.84 18.35 19.25
CA ILE A 705 -9.95 17.94 18.39
C ILE A 705 -10.92 17.13 19.23
N TYR A 706 -12.21 17.44 19.13
CA TYR A 706 -13.27 16.64 19.74
C TYR A 706 -14.21 16.12 18.67
N SER A 707 -14.73 14.92 18.90
CA SER A 707 -15.85 14.38 18.14
C SER A 707 -17.01 14.09 19.09
N PHE A 708 -18.17 14.61 18.72
CA PHE A 708 -19.42 14.40 19.44
C PHE A 708 -20.37 13.58 18.59
N GLU A 709 -20.99 12.55 19.17
CA GLU A 709 -22.21 11.95 18.62
C GLU A 709 -23.41 12.50 19.40
N ILE A 710 -24.34 13.11 18.67
CA ILE A 710 -25.51 13.79 19.21
C ILE A 710 -26.75 13.19 18.57
N ILE A 711 -27.70 12.75 19.39
CA ILE A 711 -28.95 12.14 18.92
C ILE A 711 -30.09 13.13 19.16
N LYS A 712 -31.04 13.20 18.21
CA LYS A 712 -32.29 13.93 18.40
C LYS A 712 -33.35 12.99 18.98
N ASN A 713 -33.89 13.31 20.15
CA ASN A 713 -34.93 12.55 20.84
C ASN A 713 -36.06 13.49 21.29
N HIS A 714 -37.29 13.28 20.81
CA HIS A 714 -38.48 14.10 21.13
C HIS A 714 -38.18 15.62 21.13
N ASP A 715 -37.62 16.13 20.03
CA ASP A 715 -37.21 17.53 19.80
C ASP A 715 -36.01 18.07 20.61
N HIS A 716 -35.36 17.26 21.44
CA HIS A 716 -34.14 17.65 22.15
C HIS A 716 -32.89 16.94 21.62
N TRP A 717 -31.79 17.68 21.53
CA TRP A 717 -30.47 17.13 21.19
C TRP A 717 -29.76 16.62 22.45
N LEU A 718 -29.12 15.45 22.37
CA LEU A 718 -28.41 14.82 23.48
C LEU A 718 -27.06 14.27 23.02
N VAL A 719 -25.97 14.65 23.72
CA VAL A 719 -24.63 14.10 23.47
C VAL A 719 -24.51 12.70 24.06
N THR A 720 -24.43 11.69 23.19
CA THR A 720 -24.31 10.28 23.59
C THR A 720 -22.87 9.81 23.66
N LYS A 721 -22.00 10.28 22.75
CA LYS A 721 -20.56 9.95 22.79
C LYS A 721 -19.70 11.17 22.63
N LYS A 722 -18.59 11.20 23.36
CA LYS A 722 -17.54 12.21 23.25
C LYS A 722 -16.20 11.51 23.11
N TYR A 723 -15.45 11.89 22.09
CA TYR A 723 -14.07 11.47 21.87
C TYR A 723 -13.18 12.71 21.85
N ARG A 724 -12.01 12.59 22.47
CA ARG A 724 -10.88 13.51 22.32
C ARG A 724 -9.95 12.92 21.26
N GLY A 725 -9.50 13.69 20.28
CA GLY A 725 -8.83 13.21 19.06
C GLY A 725 -9.80 12.73 17.97
N MET A 726 -9.26 12.28 16.83
CA MET A 726 -10.06 11.77 15.70
C MET A 726 -10.20 10.24 15.77
N THR A 727 -11.42 9.71 15.59
CA THR A 727 -11.65 8.25 15.52
C THR A 727 -11.34 7.72 14.11
N SER A 728 -10.97 6.45 13.99
CA SER A 728 -10.70 5.80 12.70
C SER A 728 -11.92 5.83 11.76
N ASP A 729 -13.13 5.69 12.32
CA ASP A 729 -14.38 5.71 11.55
C ASP A 729 -14.69 7.07 10.93
N ILE A 730 -14.18 8.16 11.50
CA ILE A 730 -14.39 9.53 11.01
C ILE A 730 -13.56 9.78 9.75
N ILE A 731 -12.34 9.28 9.70
CA ILE A 731 -11.45 9.50 8.57
C ILE A 731 -11.99 8.83 7.29
N ARG A 732 -12.87 7.84 7.41
CA ARG A 732 -13.54 7.18 6.28
C ARG A 732 -14.59 8.06 5.60
N HIS A 733 -15.33 8.88 6.35
CA HIS A 733 -16.55 9.54 5.87
C HIS A 733 -16.40 11.07 5.64
N GLU A 734 -15.27 11.65 6.03
CA GLU A 734 -15.07 13.11 6.05
C GLU A 734 -14.08 13.65 5.01
N LEU A 735 -14.00 13.06 3.82
CA LEU A 735 -12.97 13.41 2.83
C LEU A 735 -12.95 14.89 2.41
N ALA A 736 -14.07 15.61 2.52
CA ALA A 736 -14.14 17.06 2.29
C ALA A 736 -13.92 17.87 3.59
N SER A 737 -14.71 17.59 4.64
CA SER A 737 -14.70 18.37 5.89
C SER A 737 -13.43 18.19 6.73
N SER A 738 -12.78 17.04 6.65
CA SER A 738 -11.51 16.78 7.35
C SER A 738 -10.36 17.65 6.87
N VAL A 739 -10.40 18.15 5.62
CA VAL A 739 -9.41 19.12 5.12
C VAL A 739 -9.48 20.40 5.95
N HIS A 740 -10.68 20.90 6.24
CA HIS A 740 -10.89 22.10 7.05
C HIS A 740 -10.53 21.87 8.53
N VAL A 741 -10.85 20.70 9.09
CA VAL A 741 -10.41 20.30 10.44
C VAL A 741 -8.88 20.34 10.53
N ILE A 742 -8.19 19.70 9.59
CA ILE A 742 -6.72 19.60 9.57
C ILE A 742 -6.08 20.98 9.40
N ASP A 743 -6.57 21.79 8.46
CA ASP A 743 -6.04 23.14 8.23
C ASP A 743 -6.25 24.07 9.44
N THR A 744 -7.42 23.98 10.08
CA THR A 744 -7.71 24.71 11.32
C THR A 744 -6.76 24.27 12.43
N LEU A 745 -6.58 22.96 12.63
CA LEU A 745 -5.64 22.43 13.62
C LEU A 745 -4.23 22.99 13.40
N VAL A 746 -3.70 22.92 12.17
CA VAL A 746 -2.35 23.42 11.86
C VAL A 746 -2.24 24.91 12.20
N LYS A 747 -3.25 25.72 11.86
CA LYS A 747 -3.29 27.16 12.22
C LYS A 747 -3.27 27.38 13.73
N LEU A 748 -3.98 26.59 14.53
CA LEU A 748 -3.95 26.72 15.99
C LEU A 748 -2.60 26.29 16.57
N LEU A 749 -1.99 25.24 16.03
CA LEU A 749 -0.64 24.81 16.41
C LEU A 749 0.43 25.87 16.08
N LEU A 750 0.17 26.77 15.12
CA LEU A 750 1.01 27.94 14.84
C LEU A 750 0.83 29.08 15.86
N GLY A 751 -0.11 28.96 16.80
CA GLY A 751 -0.42 29.98 17.81
C GLY A 751 -1.56 30.94 17.41
N ASN A 752 -2.25 30.68 16.30
CA ASN A 752 -3.48 31.42 16.00
C ASN A 752 -4.54 31.10 17.05
N LYS A 753 -5.36 32.10 17.39
CA LYS A 753 -6.49 31.93 18.30
C LYS A 753 -7.80 32.01 17.55
N ILE A 754 -8.78 31.30 18.07
CA ILE A 754 -10.16 31.38 17.64
C ILE A 754 -10.75 32.65 18.30
N ASP A 755 -11.52 33.43 17.52
CA ASP A 755 -12.10 34.70 17.98
C ASP A 755 -13.10 34.46 19.15
N ASP A 756 -12.98 35.26 20.20
CA ASP A 756 -13.77 35.17 21.43
C ASP A 756 -15.28 35.44 21.21
N ASN A 757 -15.64 36.09 20.09
CA ASN A 757 -17.02 36.47 19.77
C ASN A 757 -17.51 35.95 18.41
N LEU A 758 -17.25 34.67 18.12
CA LEU A 758 -17.76 34.04 16.89
C LEU A 758 -19.28 33.98 16.87
N SER A 759 -19.88 34.40 15.74
CA SER A 759 -21.28 34.12 15.48
C SER A 759 -21.49 32.62 15.21
N LEU A 760 -22.70 32.11 15.46
CA LEU A 760 -23.07 30.73 15.13
C LEU A 760 -22.80 30.38 13.66
N GLU A 761 -22.98 31.34 12.74
CA GLU A 761 -22.63 31.15 11.32
C GLU A 761 -21.15 30.87 11.12
N LYS A 762 -20.26 31.57 11.83
CA LYS A 762 -18.82 31.36 11.73
C LYS A 762 -18.35 30.08 12.44
N ILE A 763 -19.01 29.69 13.53
CA ILE A 763 -18.69 28.43 14.24
C ILE A 763 -18.87 27.23 13.32
N PHE A 764 -19.96 27.20 12.56
CA PHE A 764 -20.28 26.11 11.65
C PHE A 764 -19.87 26.39 10.19
N ASP A 765 -19.01 27.38 9.93
CA ASP A 765 -18.71 27.79 8.55
C ASP A 765 -18.02 26.64 7.78
N ASN A 766 -18.52 26.37 6.58
CA ASN A 766 -17.98 25.35 5.69
C ASN A 766 -18.22 25.75 4.22
N PHE A 767 -17.14 25.80 3.44
CA PHE A 767 -17.13 26.25 2.04
C PHE A 767 -17.29 25.11 1.02
N ASP A 768 -17.74 23.94 1.45
CA ASP A 768 -17.96 22.80 0.56
C ASP A 768 -19.04 23.10 -0.50
N GLU A 769 -18.63 23.07 -1.76
CA GLU A 769 -19.53 23.23 -2.93
C GLU A 769 -20.17 21.90 -3.37
N LYS A 770 -19.61 20.76 -2.92
CA LYS A 770 -20.11 19.40 -3.19
C LYS A 770 -20.20 18.61 -1.90
N TYR A 771 -21.23 17.78 -1.81
CA TYR A 771 -21.58 17.07 -0.58
C TYR A 771 -21.57 15.56 -0.80
N LEU A 772 -21.04 14.81 0.16
CA LEU A 772 -20.94 13.36 0.07
C LEU A 772 -22.17 12.70 0.72
N LEU A 773 -22.91 11.92 -0.07
CA LEU A 773 -23.98 11.03 0.41
C LEU A 773 -23.46 9.58 0.40
N THR A 774 -23.45 8.90 1.55
CA THR A 774 -23.09 7.48 1.68
C THR A 774 -24.32 6.63 2.02
N ILE A 775 -24.41 5.42 1.46
CA ILE A 775 -25.43 4.39 1.73
C ILE A 775 -24.70 3.10 2.14
N ASP A 776 -24.93 2.66 3.38
CA ASP A 776 -24.40 1.42 3.99
C ASP A 776 -22.89 1.22 3.87
N SER A 777 -22.13 2.31 3.84
CA SER A 777 -20.67 2.32 3.66
C SER A 777 -20.16 1.65 2.37
N LYS A 778 -21.04 1.27 1.44
CA LYS A 778 -20.70 0.53 0.21
C LYS A 778 -21.02 1.30 -1.07
N ARG A 779 -21.85 2.34 -0.97
CA ARG A 779 -22.23 3.20 -2.10
C ARG A 779 -22.17 4.63 -1.65
N TYR A 780 -21.68 5.52 -2.51
CA TYR A 780 -21.77 6.93 -2.25
C TYR A 780 -21.93 7.73 -3.53
N LYS A 781 -22.31 9.00 -3.37
CA LYS A 781 -22.49 9.96 -4.45
C LYS A 781 -22.00 11.32 -3.98
N LEU A 782 -21.30 12.03 -4.86
CA LEU A 782 -21.13 13.47 -4.73
C LEU A 782 -22.33 14.14 -5.37
N LEU A 783 -22.99 15.00 -4.61
CA LEU A 783 -24.21 15.69 -5.01
C LEU A 783 -23.99 17.20 -4.84
N ASP A 784 -24.64 17.99 -5.69
CA ASP A 784 -24.66 19.44 -5.51
C ASP A 784 -25.63 19.85 -4.38
N LYS A 785 -25.69 21.16 -4.11
CA LYS A 785 -26.50 21.70 -3.02
C LYS A 785 -28.00 21.40 -3.18
N ASP A 786 -28.52 21.48 -4.40
CA ASP A 786 -29.95 21.30 -4.68
C ASP A 786 -30.33 19.81 -4.59
N GLU A 787 -29.48 18.94 -5.12
CA GLU A 787 -29.62 17.49 -5.04
C GLU A 787 -29.59 16.98 -3.58
N ILE A 788 -28.68 17.51 -2.75
CA ILE A 788 -28.67 17.18 -1.31
C ILE A 788 -29.88 17.72 -0.58
N GLN A 789 -30.30 18.94 -0.86
CA GLN A 789 -31.49 19.50 -0.23
C GLN A 789 -32.72 18.62 -0.51
N ALA A 790 -32.86 18.11 -1.75
CA ALA A 790 -33.91 17.18 -2.11
C ALA A 790 -33.80 15.86 -1.33
N LYS A 791 -32.60 15.28 -1.21
CA LYS A 791 -32.39 14.03 -0.46
C LYS A 791 -32.63 14.20 1.04
N LEU A 792 -32.19 15.30 1.63
CA LEU A 792 -32.46 15.64 3.03
C LEU A 792 -33.96 15.77 3.29
N ASN A 793 -34.70 16.42 2.39
CA ASN A 793 -36.14 16.54 2.52
C ASN A 793 -36.84 15.17 2.45
N GLU A 794 -36.36 14.25 1.64
CA GLU A 794 -36.85 12.87 1.58
C GLU A 794 -36.59 12.13 2.90
N LEU A 795 -35.36 12.20 3.43
CA LEU A 795 -34.98 11.58 4.70
C LEU A 795 -35.78 12.16 5.89
N ARG A 796 -35.92 13.49 5.95
CA ARG A 796 -36.68 14.21 7.00
C ARG A 796 -38.19 13.99 6.92
N LYS A 797 -38.78 13.85 5.72
CA LYS A 797 -40.24 13.61 5.58
C LYS A 797 -40.71 12.30 6.22
N SER A 798 -39.80 11.34 6.38
CA SER A 798 -40.05 10.06 7.05
C SER A 798 -39.74 10.08 8.56
N GLU A 799 -39.30 11.22 9.11
CA GLU A 799 -39.11 11.43 10.56
C GLU A 799 -40.39 11.89 11.28
N LYS A 800 -41.36 12.45 10.53
CA LYS A 800 -42.72 12.76 11.00
C LYS A 800 -43.63 11.55 10.84
#